data_AF-A0A1Q5N640-F1
#
_entry.id   AF-A0A1Q5N640-F1
#
_cell.length_a   1.000
_cell.length_b   1.000
_cell.length_c   1.000
_cell.angle_alpha   90.00
_cell.angle_beta   90.00
_cell.angle_gamma   90.00
#
_symmetry.space_group_name_H-M   'P 1'
#
loop_
_entity.id
_entity.type
_entity.pdbx_description
1 polymer ?
#
loop_
_entity_poly.entity_id
_entity_poly.type
_entity_poly.pdbx_seq_one_letter_code
_entity_poly.pdbx_strand_id
1 'polypeptide(L)'
;MNEHNPIKTAAEKIAGALRGDGGPQDGVPGKPGPVPPPVTEPTEPAEPLPPKQDQHGPETVSPTGQPTGAEQARSAQSGAYLTTAQGARLPDTDHSLKAGPRGPVLLQDHHLREKLMHFDHERIPERVVHARGAAAHGVFRSYGTAANVTKAAFLAEDAETPVFVRFSTVLGSRGSADTVRDTRGFATKFYTDEGVFDLVGNNIPVFFIQDAIKFPDVIHAGKPHPDREIPQAQSAHDTFWDFVTLHTEATHHTLWNMSDRGIPRSYRTMEGFGVHTFRLVNAEGATTLVKFHWKPKLGVHSLVWEEAQIAGGVDPDFHRRDLADAIEAGAYPQWELGIQTFPDTPEQTFEGIDLLDPTKIVPEELAPVRPIGLLTLNANPSNYFAETEQVAFHVGHLVPGIDVTDDPLLQGRLFSYLDTQITRLGGPNFGQLPINRTHAPVNDMLRDGMHQTAVHRGAAPYRPNSLDGGCPFLAGADTGAFIEVPAHVAEGKKVRQAPASFDDHFTQPRLFWLSMTPPEQEHIIAAYTFELGKCYEQAVKERALAVLANIDPRLSARVAAGLGLPAPAPSSPLVDPEPSPALSQLGGTWPVDGRVIGIVTDGAADVEGVRSVRQAVLDAGMVPLVIAPAGGRIDADGDPLTVQRTFATARSIEFDALLLAGVPAPGADARGARDAKAGNADPATADPRLPLLLNEAFRHGKAIGVWAGADAVLPAAGIPAEAPGVVRGETGATVLEEVVRLLGAHRVWERFPAAV
;
A
#
# COMPACT_ATOMS: atom_id res chain seq x y z
N MET A 1 -3.56 25.38 26.59
CA MET A 1 -3.74 26.71 25.96
C MET A 1 -3.61 26.50 24.47
N ASN A 2 -4.69 26.82 23.74
CA ASN A 2 -4.81 26.63 22.29
C ASN A 2 -3.82 27.50 21.53
N GLU A 3 -2.89 26.88 20.79
CA GLU A 3 -2.35 27.50 19.59
C GLU A 3 -3.27 27.14 18.42
N HIS A 4 -3.87 28.17 17.83
CA HIS A 4 -4.53 28.09 16.53
C HIS A 4 -3.47 27.68 15.51
N ASN A 5 -3.40 26.39 15.17
CA ASN A 5 -2.56 25.91 14.07
C ASN A 5 -3.35 26.08 12.75
N PRO A 6 -3.01 27.05 11.89
CA PRO A 6 -3.72 27.31 10.64
C PRO A 6 -3.70 26.10 9.70
N ILE A 7 -2.68 25.24 9.81
CA ILE A 7 -2.51 24.01 9.04
C ILE A 7 -3.58 22.98 9.43
N LYS A 8 -3.90 22.87 10.72
CA LYS A 8 -4.96 21.98 11.22
C LYS A 8 -6.33 22.43 10.69
N THR A 9 -6.61 23.73 10.73
CA THR A 9 -7.87 24.29 10.22
C THR A 9 -7.99 24.18 8.70
N ALA A 10 -6.90 24.31 7.94
CA ALA A 10 -6.88 24.09 6.50
C ALA A 10 -7.10 22.61 6.14
N ALA A 11 -6.42 21.68 6.84
CA ALA A 11 -6.63 20.25 6.67
C ALA A 11 -8.05 19.81 7.03
N GLU A 12 -8.63 20.34 8.13
CA GLU A 12 -10.02 20.09 8.54
C GLU A 12 -11.02 20.69 7.54
N LYS A 13 -10.74 21.86 6.96
CA LYS A 13 -11.60 22.49 5.94
C LYS A 13 -11.58 21.73 4.61
N ILE A 14 -10.42 21.20 4.20
CA ILE A 14 -10.29 20.35 3.00
C ILE A 14 -10.93 18.99 3.26
N ALA A 15 -10.65 18.36 4.40
CA ALA A 15 -11.31 17.12 4.78
C ALA A 15 -12.83 17.30 4.87
N GLY A 16 -13.33 18.42 5.39
CA GLY A 16 -14.75 18.74 5.42
C GLY A 16 -15.36 19.09 4.05
N ALA A 17 -14.58 19.67 3.12
CA ALA A 17 -15.03 19.94 1.76
C ALA A 17 -15.00 18.69 0.86
N LEU A 18 -14.08 17.75 1.13
CA LEU A 18 -13.97 16.46 0.44
C LEU A 18 -14.91 15.41 1.03
N ARG A 19 -15.16 15.44 2.35
CA ARG A 19 -16.25 14.70 3.01
C ARG A 19 -17.58 15.33 2.59
N GLY A 20 -17.98 15.15 1.34
CA GLY A 20 -19.40 15.26 1.02
C GLY A 20 -20.20 14.27 1.87
N ASP A 21 -21.52 14.41 1.93
CA ASP A 21 -22.46 13.47 2.57
C ASP A 21 -22.51 12.08 1.85
N GLY A 22 -21.45 11.69 1.16
CA GLY A 22 -21.41 10.64 0.15
C GLY A 22 -20.91 9.27 0.59
N GLY A 23 -20.65 9.09 1.89
CA GLY A 23 -20.40 7.75 2.45
C GLY A 23 -21.64 6.84 2.38
N PRO A 24 -21.49 5.54 2.65
CA PRO A 24 -22.62 4.62 2.73
C PRO A 24 -23.69 5.16 3.71
N GLN A 25 -24.98 5.05 3.35
CA GLN A 25 -26.09 5.52 4.19
C GLN A 25 -26.09 4.95 5.62
N ASP A 26 -25.55 3.75 5.80
CA ASP A 26 -25.39 3.04 7.06
C ASP A 26 -23.98 3.17 7.67
N GLY A 27 -23.06 3.88 7.01
CA GLY A 27 -21.67 4.08 7.43
C GLY A 27 -20.76 2.87 7.25
N VAL A 28 -21.23 1.81 6.58
CA VAL A 28 -20.45 0.57 6.36
C VAL A 28 -20.11 0.41 4.87
N PRO A 29 -18.83 0.41 4.50
CA PRO A 29 -18.38 0.31 3.10
C PRO A 29 -18.51 -1.12 2.54
N GLY A 30 -18.21 -1.27 1.25
CA GLY A 30 -18.15 -2.57 0.56
C GLY A 30 -19.38 -2.91 -0.29
N LYS A 31 -20.30 -1.96 -0.51
CA LYS A 31 -21.46 -2.20 -1.39
C LYS A 31 -20.99 -2.33 -2.85
N PRO A 32 -21.49 -3.32 -3.63
CA PRO A 32 -21.03 -3.55 -5.01
C PRO A 32 -21.40 -2.45 -6.00
N GLY A 33 -22.47 -1.69 -5.74
CA GLY A 33 -22.96 -0.64 -6.63
C GLY A 33 -23.76 0.42 -5.89
N PRO A 34 -24.11 1.53 -6.55
CA PRO A 34 -24.78 2.66 -5.90
C PRO A 34 -26.26 2.42 -5.59
N VAL A 35 -26.87 1.44 -6.25
CA VAL A 35 -28.30 1.08 -6.09
C VAL A 35 -28.40 -0.40 -5.74
N PRO A 36 -29.18 -0.79 -4.70
CA PRO A 36 -29.46 -2.18 -4.41
C PRO A 36 -30.16 -2.89 -5.58
N PRO A 37 -29.82 -4.15 -5.89
CA PRO A 37 -30.49 -4.90 -6.94
C PRO A 37 -31.95 -5.24 -6.55
N PRO A 38 -32.89 -5.26 -7.51
CA PRO A 38 -34.23 -5.79 -7.28
C PRO A 38 -34.18 -7.32 -7.09
N VAL A 39 -35.20 -7.87 -6.40
CA VAL A 39 -35.35 -9.32 -6.24
C VAL A 39 -35.70 -9.99 -7.58
N THR A 40 -36.56 -9.34 -8.37
CA THR A 40 -36.91 -9.79 -9.72
C THR A 40 -35.82 -9.39 -10.70
N GLU A 41 -35.51 -10.26 -11.65
CA GLU A 41 -34.61 -9.95 -12.75
C GLU A 41 -35.08 -8.67 -13.49
N PRO A 42 -34.21 -7.67 -13.67
CA PRO A 42 -34.53 -6.50 -14.48
C PRO A 42 -34.56 -6.87 -15.97
N THR A 43 -35.74 -6.89 -16.58
CA THR A 43 -35.93 -7.24 -17.99
C THR A 43 -36.19 -6.05 -18.91
N GLU A 44 -36.40 -4.86 -18.35
CA GLU A 44 -36.67 -3.63 -19.11
C GLU A 44 -35.35 -2.91 -19.44
N PRO A 45 -35.14 -2.47 -20.70
CA PRO A 45 -33.95 -1.70 -21.08
C PRO A 45 -33.82 -0.42 -20.26
N ALA A 46 -32.65 -0.20 -19.66
CA ALA A 46 -32.29 1.02 -18.95
C ALA A 46 -30.84 1.37 -19.24
N GLU A 47 -30.51 2.67 -19.16
CA GLU A 47 -29.13 3.12 -19.24
C GLU A 47 -28.29 2.55 -18.06
N PRO A 48 -26.96 2.41 -18.22
CA PRO A 48 -26.08 1.97 -17.15
C PRO A 48 -26.24 2.82 -15.88
N LEU A 49 -26.14 2.17 -14.72
CA LEU A 49 -26.12 2.89 -13.44
C LEU A 49 -24.88 3.79 -13.37
N PRO A 50 -24.97 4.95 -12.69
CA PRO A 50 -23.79 5.78 -12.45
C PRO A 50 -22.73 5.03 -11.62
N PRO A 51 -21.47 5.48 -11.61
CA PRO A 51 -20.49 4.97 -10.65
C PRO A 51 -20.91 5.28 -9.20
N LYS A 52 -20.29 4.60 -8.23
CA LYS A 52 -20.45 4.95 -6.81
C LYS A 52 -19.85 6.33 -6.54
N GLN A 53 -20.29 7.01 -5.49
CA GLN A 53 -19.84 8.37 -5.17
C GLN A 53 -18.35 8.43 -4.82
N ASP A 54 -17.78 7.34 -4.28
CA ASP A 54 -16.36 7.21 -3.98
C ASP A 54 -15.51 6.88 -5.21
N GLN A 55 -16.11 6.65 -6.39
CA GLN A 55 -15.40 6.27 -7.60
C GLN A 55 -15.20 7.45 -8.54
N HIS A 56 -14.00 7.56 -9.09
CA HIS A 56 -13.66 8.55 -10.11
C HIS A 56 -12.89 7.88 -11.26
N GLY A 57 -13.15 8.29 -12.49
CA GLY A 57 -12.36 7.85 -13.65
C GLY A 57 -11.14 8.75 -13.88
N PRO A 58 -10.27 8.43 -14.85
CA PRO A 58 -9.22 9.36 -15.28
C PRO A 58 -9.83 10.66 -15.82
N GLU A 59 -9.09 11.76 -15.67
CA GLU A 59 -9.44 13.04 -16.29
C GLU A 59 -9.60 12.92 -17.81
N THR A 60 -10.56 13.65 -18.37
CA THR A 60 -10.86 13.58 -19.81
C THR A 60 -9.91 14.45 -20.62
N VAL A 61 -8.64 14.04 -20.65
CA VAL A 61 -7.57 14.66 -21.45
C VAL A 61 -7.32 13.89 -22.75
N SER A 62 -6.99 14.61 -23.82
CA SER A 62 -6.60 14.00 -25.09
C SER A 62 -5.25 13.27 -24.96
N PRO A 63 -4.88 12.38 -25.91
CA PRO A 63 -3.54 11.80 -25.94
C PRO A 63 -2.39 12.81 -26.06
N THR A 64 -2.69 14.07 -26.40
CA THR A 64 -1.74 15.18 -26.48
C THR A 64 -1.86 16.16 -25.30
N GLY A 65 -2.46 15.72 -24.19
CA GLY A 65 -2.57 16.47 -22.94
C GLY A 65 -3.44 17.73 -23.00
N GLN A 66 -4.46 17.75 -23.87
CA GLN A 66 -5.43 18.84 -23.93
C GLN A 66 -6.73 18.45 -23.22
N PRO A 67 -7.27 19.27 -22.30
CA PRO A 67 -8.59 19.05 -21.74
C PRO A 67 -9.65 18.96 -22.85
N THR A 68 -10.44 17.90 -22.84
CA THR A 68 -11.49 17.71 -23.87
C THR A 68 -12.80 18.41 -23.50
N GLY A 69 -13.00 18.72 -22.21
CA GLY A 69 -14.26 19.21 -21.67
C GLY A 69 -15.40 18.18 -21.71
N ALA A 70 -15.11 16.92 -22.07
CA ALA A 70 -16.09 15.86 -22.10
C ALA A 70 -16.40 15.37 -20.68
N GLU A 71 -17.67 15.15 -20.38
CA GLU A 71 -18.07 14.42 -19.17
C GLU A 71 -17.48 13.01 -19.20
N GLN A 72 -17.00 12.50 -18.06
CA GLN A 72 -16.42 11.16 -17.94
C GLN A 72 -17.36 10.06 -18.46
N ALA A 73 -18.68 10.23 -18.26
CA ALA A 73 -19.70 9.31 -18.76
C ALA A 73 -19.64 9.10 -20.28
N ARG A 74 -19.09 10.05 -21.04
CA ARG A 74 -18.91 9.92 -22.51
C ARG A 74 -17.76 9.00 -22.91
N SER A 75 -16.84 8.71 -21.99
CA SER A 75 -15.77 7.72 -22.18
C SER A 75 -16.12 6.35 -21.61
N ALA A 76 -17.28 6.22 -20.95
CA ALA A 76 -17.80 4.97 -20.41
C ALA A 76 -18.76 4.27 -21.39
N GLN A 77 -19.25 3.09 -21.00
CA GLN A 77 -20.33 2.41 -21.71
C GLN A 77 -21.61 3.26 -21.67
N SER A 78 -22.32 3.34 -22.79
CA SER A 78 -23.59 4.07 -22.91
C SER A 78 -24.60 3.26 -23.73
N GLY A 79 -25.90 3.50 -23.48
CA GLY A 79 -27.00 2.89 -24.19
C GLY A 79 -27.70 1.78 -23.40
N ALA A 80 -29.02 1.70 -23.56
CA ALA A 80 -29.89 0.74 -22.88
C ALA A 80 -29.86 -0.71 -23.41
N TYR A 81 -29.05 -1.02 -24.44
CA TYR A 81 -29.05 -2.32 -25.11
C TYR A 81 -27.65 -2.92 -25.19
N LEU A 82 -27.55 -4.24 -25.00
CA LEU A 82 -26.34 -4.99 -25.28
C LEU A 82 -25.98 -4.91 -26.78
N THR A 83 -24.71 -4.64 -27.08
CA THR A 83 -24.20 -4.59 -28.45
C THR A 83 -22.95 -5.44 -28.63
N THR A 84 -22.61 -5.71 -29.89
CA THR A 84 -21.25 -6.08 -30.31
C THR A 84 -20.28 -4.91 -30.08
N ALA A 85 -18.97 -5.14 -30.19
CA ALA A 85 -17.97 -4.06 -30.07
C ALA A 85 -18.09 -3.02 -31.20
N GLN A 86 -18.80 -3.35 -32.29
CA GLN A 86 -19.10 -2.45 -33.40
C GLN A 86 -20.46 -1.76 -33.29
N GLY A 87 -21.16 -1.91 -32.15
CA GLY A 87 -22.42 -1.22 -31.86
C GLY A 87 -23.68 -1.89 -32.42
N ALA A 88 -23.61 -3.12 -32.93
CA ALA A 88 -24.79 -3.85 -33.40
C ALA A 88 -25.56 -4.44 -32.21
N ARG A 89 -26.86 -4.15 -32.08
CA ARG A 89 -27.71 -4.71 -31.02
C ARG A 89 -27.89 -6.21 -31.16
N LEU A 90 -27.93 -6.91 -30.03
CA LEU A 90 -28.02 -8.36 -29.98
C LEU A 90 -29.38 -8.81 -29.44
N PRO A 91 -30.07 -9.75 -30.11
CA PRO A 91 -31.34 -10.29 -29.63
C PRO A 91 -31.17 -11.42 -28.60
N ASP A 92 -29.98 -12.05 -28.56
CA ASP A 92 -29.67 -13.21 -27.71
C ASP A 92 -28.15 -13.28 -27.47
N THR A 93 -27.71 -13.58 -26.25
CA THR A 93 -26.30 -13.86 -25.91
C THR A 93 -26.10 -15.17 -25.15
N ASP A 94 -27.17 -15.92 -24.91
CA ASP A 94 -27.13 -17.19 -24.16
C ASP A 94 -26.89 -18.37 -25.11
N HIS A 95 -27.19 -18.19 -26.39
CA HIS A 95 -27.07 -19.24 -27.40
C HIS A 95 -26.18 -18.83 -28.57
N SER A 96 -25.27 -19.73 -28.96
CA SER A 96 -24.58 -19.64 -30.25
C SER A 96 -25.52 -19.93 -31.41
N LEU A 97 -25.25 -19.34 -32.57
CA LEU A 97 -25.90 -19.66 -33.83
C LEU A 97 -25.53 -21.09 -34.28
N LYS A 98 -26.54 -21.92 -34.53
CA LYS A 98 -26.39 -23.34 -34.87
C LYS A 98 -27.19 -23.73 -36.12
N ALA A 99 -26.79 -24.81 -36.79
CA ALA A 99 -27.60 -25.46 -37.83
C ALA A 99 -28.78 -26.25 -37.22
N GLY A 100 -29.78 -25.51 -36.71
CA GLY A 100 -30.91 -26.05 -35.93
C GLY A 100 -30.60 -26.12 -34.43
N PRO A 101 -31.61 -26.23 -33.54
CA PRO A 101 -31.43 -26.08 -32.09
C PRO A 101 -30.42 -27.06 -31.45
N ARG A 102 -30.26 -28.25 -32.05
CA ARG A 102 -29.33 -29.33 -31.64
C ARG A 102 -28.18 -29.55 -32.64
N GLY A 103 -28.01 -28.66 -33.61
CA GLY A 103 -26.98 -28.79 -34.64
C GLY A 103 -25.62 -28.21 -34.21
N PRO A 104 -24.60 -28.33 -35.07
CA PRO A 104 -23.29 -27.72 -34.85
C PRO A 104 -23.37 -26.19 -34.83
N VAL A 105 -22.46 -25.57 -34.07
CA VAL A 105 -22.23 -24.12 -34.08
C VAL A 105 -21.65 -23.68 -35.42
N LEU A 106 -22.12 -22.55 -35.94
CA LEU A 106 -21.70 -22.03 -37.24
C LEU A 106 -20.61 -20.97 -37.10
N LEU A 107 -19.53 -21.09 -37.87
CA LEU A 107 -18.44 -20.11 -37.87
C LEU A 107 -18.88 -18.69 -38.27
N GLN A 108 -20.00 -18.56 -38.98
CA GLN A 108 -20.59 -17.26 -39.34
C GLN A 108 -21.15 -16.48 -38.15
N ASP A 109 -21.27 -17.10 -36.96
CA ASP A 109 -21.64 -16.41 -35.73
C ASP A 109 -20.58 -15.37 -35.37
N HIS A 110 -20.88 -14.10 -35.61
CA HIS A 110 -19.94 -13.00 -35.35
C HIS A 110 -19.88 -12.63 -33.88
N HIS A 111 -21.01 -12.70 -33.16
CA HIS A 111 -21.08 -12.38 -31.73
C HIS A 111 -20.27 -13.37 -30.92
N LEU A 112 -20.45 -14.68 -31.18
CA LEU A 112 -19.68 -15.73 -30.52
C LEU A 112 -18.17 -15.50 -30.68
N ARG A 113 -17.72 -15.30 -31.92
CA ARG A 113 -16.30 -15.12 -32.23
C ARG A 113 -15.72 -13.87 -31.59
N GLU A 114 -16.42 -12.73 -31.66
CA GLU A 114 -15.93 -11.47 -31.11
C GLU A 114 -15.87 -11.50 -29.58
N LYS A 115 -16.93 -12.02 -28.92
CA LYS A 115 -16.99 -12.16 -27.46
C LYS A 115 -15.89 -13.07 -26.92
N LEU A 116 -15.69 -14.25 -27.52
CA LEU A 116 -14.64 -15.18 -27.10
C LEU A 116 -13.24 -14.64 -27.42
N MET A 117 -13.03 -14.07 -28.60
CA MET A 117 -11.73 -13.49 -28.96
C MET A 117 -11.33 -12.38 -27.98
N HIS A 118 -12.24 -11.47 -27.61
CA HIS A 118 -11.90 -10.45 -26.62
C HIS A 118 -11.59 -11.07 -25.25
N PHE A 119 -12.41 -12.02 -24.78
CA PHE A 119 -12.18 -12.75 -23.52
C PHE A 119 -10.79 -13.43 -23.49
N ASP A 120 -10.43 -14.13 -24.56
CA ASP A 120 -9.16 -14.85 -24.68
C ASP A 120 -7.93 -13.92 -24.64
N HIS A 121 -8.12 -12.62 -24.92
CA HIS A 121 -7.06 -11.60 -24.94
C HIS A 121 -7.19 -10.55 -23.83
N GLU A 122 -7.97 -10.82 -22.77
CA GLU A 122 -8.12 -9.89 -21.64
C GLU A 122 -6.84 -9.72 -20.81
N ARG A 123 -5.94 -10.71 -20.80
CA ARG A 123 -4.75 -10.69 -19.94
C ARG A 123 -3.58 -10.03 -20.67
N ILE A 124 -2.96 -9.06 -20.00
CA ILE A 124 -1.64 -8.51 -20.35
C ILE A 124 -0.59 -9.08 -19.38
N PRO A 125 0.71 -8.99 -19.70
CA PRO A 125 1.76 -9.33 -18.75
C PRO A 125 1.59 -8.53 -17.45
N GLU A 126 1.77 -9.17 -16.29
CA GLU A 126 1.89 -8.44 -15.04
C GLU A 126 3.22 -7.67 -14.97
N ARG A 127 3.35 -6.77 -13.98
CA ARG A 127 4.65 -6.14 -13.70
C ARG A 127 5.65 -7.21 -13.23
N VAL A 128 6.90 -7.13 -13.70
CA VAL A 128 7.96 -8.11 -13.34
C VAL A 128 8.21 -8.20 -11.82
N VAL A 129 8.11 -7.06 -11.15
CA VAL A 129 8.08 -6.89 -9.69
C VAL A 129 6.90 -6.00 -9.33
N HIS A 130 6.44 -6.05 -8.09
CA HIS A 130 5.29 -5.26 -7.64
C HIS A 130 3.99 -5.55 -8.41
N ALA A 131 3.81 -6.80 -8.86
CA ALA A 131 2.63 -7.24 -9.62
C ALA A 131 1.35 -7.10 -8.79
N ARG A 132 1.38 -7.52 -7.53
CA ARG A 132 0.27 -7.37 -6.59
C ARG A 132 0.22 -5.97 -6.01
N GLY A 133 -0.90 -5.27 -6.20
CA GLY A 133 -1.10 -3.92 -5.67
C GLY A 133 -2.54 -3.42 -5.69
N ALA A 134 -2.72 -2.19 -5.23
CA ALA A 134 -3.98 -1.44 -5.24
C ALA A 134 -3.66 0.05 -5.44
N ALA A 135 -4.60 0.81 -6.00
CA ALA A 135 -4.39 2.22 -6.29
C ALA A 135 -5.66 3.05 -6.05
N ALA A 136 -5.46 4.34 -5.86
CA ALA A 136 -6.51 5.33 -5.68
C ALA A 136 -6.10 6.67 -6.29
N HIS A 137 -7.12 7.46 -6.65
CA HIS A 137 -6.99 8.86 -7.03
C HIS A 137 -6.92 9.74 -5.78
N GLY A 138 -6.33 10.92 -5.95
CA GLY A 138 -6.24 11.91 -4.88
C GLY A 138 -5.80 13.27 -5.35
N VAL A 139 -5.49 14.11 -4.37
CA VAL A 139 -4.92 15.45 -4.58
C VAL A 139 -3.71 15.62 -3.67
N PHE A 140 -2.64 16.16 -4.22
CA PHE A 140 -1.52 16.70 -3.46
C PHE A 140 -1.67 18.22 -3.37
N ARG A 141 -1.54 18.77 -2.15
CA ARG A 141 -1.50 20.21 -1.91
C ARG A 141 -0.15 20.61 -1.34
N SER A 142 0.53 21.50 -2.04
CA SER A 142 1.81 22.05 -1.62
C SER A 142 1.66 23.06 -0.48
N TYR A 143 2.63 23.07 0.44
CA TYR A 143 2.76 24.08 1.48
C TYR A 143 3.63 25.28 1.06
N GLY A 144 4.29 25.21 -0.11
CA GLY A 144 5.23 26.25 -0.59
C GLY A 144 6.58 26.29 0.12
N THR A 145 6.80 25.47 1.15
CA THR A 145 8.02 25.47 1.99
C THR A 145 9.26 24.95 1.28
N ALA A 146 9.12 24.36 0.08
CA ALA A 146 10.24 23.91 -0.76
C ALA A 146 10.71 24.98 -1.78
N ALA A 147 10.02 26.12 -1.91
CA ALA A 147 10.25 27.10 -2.98
C ALA A 147 11.68 27.67 -3.04
N ASN A 148 12.44 27.62 -1.94
CA ASN A 148 13.82 28.09 -1.89
C ASN A 148 14.83 27.08 -2.47
N VAL A 149 14.46 25.80 -2.59
CA VAL A 149 15.34 24.72 -3.07
C VAL A 149 14.91 24.14 -4.41
N THR A 150 13.68 24.39 -4.86
CA THR A 150 13.17 23.93 -6.15
C THR A 150 12.31 24.96 -6.87
N LYS A 151 12.37 24.95 -8.20
CA LYS A 151 11.46 25.69 -9.09
C LYS A 151 10.27 24.85 -9.61
N ALA A 152 10.10 23.62 -9.13
CA ALA A 152 9.03 22.74 -9.59
C ALA A 152 7.64 23.33 -9.29
N ALA A 153 6.83 23.53 -10.33
CA ALA A 153 5.58 24.28 -10.22
C ALA A 153 4.57 23.67 -9.23
N PHE A 154 4.50 22.33 -9.16
CA PHE A 154 3.60 21.63 -8.22
C PHE A 154 3.98 21.82 -6.73
N LEU A 155 5.16 22.37 -6.45
CA LEU A 155 5.64 22.71 -5.11
C LEU A 155 5.57 24.22 -4.82
N ALA A 156 4.98 25.02 -5.70
CA ALA A 156 4.63 26.41 -5.41
C ALA A 156 3.61 26.49 -4.26
N GLU A 157 3.54 27.63 -3.58
CA GLU A 157 2.58 27.84 -2.49
C GLU A 157 1.14 27.62 -2.96
N ASP A 158 0.36 26.87 -2.17
CA ASP A 158 -1.04 26.52 -2.44
C ASP A 158 -1.33 25.79 -3.77
N ALA A 159 -0.30 25.30 -4.47
CA ALA A 159 -0.50 24.48 -5.66
C ALA A 159 -1.25 23.19 -5.31
N GLU A 160 -2.35 22.92 -6.03
CA GLU A 160 -3.10 21.67 -5.96
C GLU A 160 -2.83 20.86 -7.22
N THR A 161 -2.48 19.59 -7.05
CA THR A 161 -2.04 18.71 -8.14
C THR A 161 -2.79 17.40 -8.04
N PRO A 162 -3.55 17.00 -9.07
CA PRO A 162 -4.15 15.67 -9.14
C PRO A 162 -3.05 14.61 -9.05
N VAL A 163 -3.35 13.51 -8.36
CA VAL A 163 -2.43 12.39 -8.25
C VAL A 163 -3.12 11.04 -8.42
N PHE A 164 -2.33 10.05 -8.85
CA PHE A 164 -2.71 8.64 -8.77
C PHE A 164 -1.62 7.87 -8.03
N VAL A 165 -2.00 7.17 -6.97
CA VAL A 165 -1.06 6.45 -6.09
C VAL A 165 -1.33 4.97 -6.18
N ARG A 166 -0.27 4.18 -6.38
CA ARG A 166 -0.32 2.72 -6.34
C ARG A 166 0.61 2.18 -5.25
N PHE A 167 0.03 1.36 -4.39
CA PHE A 167 0.74 0.55 -3.41
C PHE A 167 0.87 -0.89 -3.90
N SER A 168 1.91 -1.59 -3.45
CA SER A 168 2.16 -2.97 -3.89
C SER A 168 3.04 -3.74 -2.94
N THR A 169 3.03 -5.08 -3.01
CA THR A 169 4.15 -5.92 -2.52
C THR A 169 5.28 -5.91 -3.56
N VAL A 170 6.29 -6.78 -3.48
CA VAL A 170 7.39 -6.89 -4.48
C VAL A 170 7.39 -8.24 -5.17
N LEU A 171 7.53 -9.32 -4.40
CA LEU A 171 7.89 -10.66 -4.90
C LEU A 171 6.68 -11.38 -5.50
N GLY A 172 5.50 -11.22 -4.91
CA GLY A 172 4.30 -11.93 -5.30
C GLY A 172 3.82 -11.60 -6.72
N SER A 173 3.33 -12.61 -7.45
CA SER A 173 2.55 -12.40 -8.68
C SER A 173 1.20 -11.73 -8.37
N ARG A 174 0.49 -11.22 -9.38
CA ARG A 174 -0.72 -10.38 -9.22
C ARG A 174 -1.84 -10.95 -8.33
N GLY A 175 -1.88 -12.28 -8.18
CA GLY A 175 -2.86 -13.00 -7.36
C GLY A 175 -2.36 -13.42 -5.97
N SER A 176 -1.17 -12.99 -5.53
CA SER A 176 -0.67 -13.27 -4.19
C SER A 176 -1.45 -12.50 -3.11
N ALA A 177 -1.24 -12.85 -1.84
CA ALA A 177 -1.84 -12.17 -0.70
C ALA A 177 -1.17 -10.81 -0.41
N ASP A 178 -1.93 -9.88 0.19
CA ASP A 178 -1.48 -8.53 0.57
C ASP A 178 -0.59 -8.50 1.83
N THR A 179 -0.91 -9.32 2.84
CA THR A 179 -0.30 -9.27 4.18
C THR A 179 0.95 -10.13 4.32
N VAL A 180 1.62 -10.46 3.22
CA VAL A 180 2.89 -11.19 3.24
C VAL A 180 4.01 -10.37 3.89
N ARG A 181 5.08 -11.03 4.39
CA ARG A 181 6.30 -10.31 4.77
C ARG A 181 7.05 -9.94 3.50
N ASP A 182 7.10 -8.65 3.19
CA ASP A 182 7.71 -8.14 1.98
C ASP A 182 7.96 -6.63 2.11
N THR A 183 8.76 -6.07 1.20
CA THR A 183 8.77 -4.62 0.98
C THR A 183 7.44 -4.19 0.36
N ARG A 184 6.98 -2.97 0.67
CA ARG A 184 5.86 -2.34 -0.03
C ARG A 184 6.34 -1.24 -0.98
N GLY A 185 5.84 -1.25 -2.21
CA GLY A 185 5.97 -0.13 -3.13
C GLY A 185 4.99 0.99 -2.77
N PHE A 186 5.42 2.23 -2.95
CA PHE A 186 4.62 3.45 -2.80
C PHE A 186 4.95 4.38 -3.98
N ALA A 187 4.22 4.21 -5.08
CA ALA A 187 4.42 4.99 -6.31
C ALA A 187 3.34 6.07 -6.44
N THR A 188 3.75 7.33 -6.59
CA THR A 188 2.85 8.48 -6.76
C THR A 188 3.12 9.18 -8.07
N LYS A 189 2.08 9.31 -8.90
CA LYS A 189 2.09 10.08 -10.15
C LYS A 189 1.46 11.44 -9.89
N PHE A 190 2.19 12.51 -10.16
CA PHE A 190 1.73 13.88 -10.10
C PHE A 190 1.45 14.38 -11.51
N TYR A 191 0.21 14.75 -11.79
CA TYR A 191 -0.16 15.33 -13.08
C TYR A 191 0.00 16.85 -13.02
N THR A 192 1.24 17.33 -13.20
CA THR A 192 1.57 18.76 -13.09
C THR A 192 1.32 19.50 -14.41
N ASP A 193 1.24 20.83 -14.35
CA ASP A 193 1.11 21.69 -15.53
C ASP A 193 2.39 21.72 -16.39
N GLU A 194 3.51 21.23 -15.87
CA GLU A 194 4.82 21.16 -16.56
C GLU A 194 5.23 19.72 -16.93
N GLY A 195 4.25 18.80 -16.94
CA GLY A 195 4.46 17.38 -17.26
C GLY A 195 4.18 16.46 -16.08
N VAL A 196 4.45 15.18 -16.25
CA VAL A 196 4.25 14.17 -15.20
C VAL A 196 5.52 14.05 -14.36
N PHE A 197 5.38 14.12 -13.04
CA PHE A 197 6.42 13.69 -12.10
C PHE A 197 6.00 12.39 -11.43
N ASP A 198 6.86 11.37 -11.42
CA ASP A 198 6.60 10.12 -10.70
C ASP A 198 7.61 9.93 -9.55
N LEU A 199 7.12 9.98 -8.31
CA LEU A 199 7.88 9.59 -7.14
C LEU A 199 7.65 8.09 -6.86
N VAL A 200 8.58 7.25 -7.32
CA VAL A 200 8.46 5.77 -7.24
C VAL A 200 9.29 5.21 -6.10
N GLY A 201 8.70 5.23 -4.90
CA GLY A 201 9.34 4.84 -3.65
C GLY A 201 8.92 3.48 -3.10
N ASN A 202 9.42 3.17 -1.90
CA ASN A 202 9.06 2.01 -1.07
C ASN A 202 8.71 2.45 0.37
N ASN A 203 8.15 1.56 1.18
CA ASN A 203 7.92 1.79 2.61
C ASN A 203 9.15 1.59 3.51
N ILE A 204 10.30 1.25 2.91
CA ILE A 204 11.60 1.06 3.57
C ILE A 204 12.57 2.08 2.96
N PRO A 205 13.38 2.81 3.77
CA PRO A 205 14.18 3.96 3.32
C PRO A 205 15.46 3.61 2.57
N VAL A 206 15.78 2.33 2.44
CA VAL A 206 16.97 1.79 1.78
C VAL A 206 16.58 0.69 0.79
N PHE A 207 17.49 0.29 -0.09
CA PHE A 207 17.32 -0.86 -0.99
C PHE A 207 18.28 -2.01 -0.65
N PHE A 208 18.04 -3.20 -1.20
CA PHE A 208 18.87 -4.40 -0.97
C PHE A 208 20.25 -4.33 -1.64
N ILE A 209 20.42 -3.51 -2.66
CA ILE A 209 21.60 -3.53 -3.52
C ILE A 209 22.04 -2.11 -3.84
N GLN A 210 23.32 -1.95 -4.13
CA GLN A 210 23.94 -0.66 -4.44
C GLN A 210 23.87 -0.32 -5.93
N ASP A 211 24.01 -1.32 -6.81
CA ASP A 211 24.07 -1.14 -8.27
C ASP A 211 22.90 -1.86 -8.96
N ALA A 212 22.25 -1.19 -9.91
CA ALA A 212 21.12 -1.73 -10.68
C ALA A 212 21.45 -3.02 -11.45
N ILE A 213 22.73 -3.27 -11.79
CA ILE A 213 23.11 -4.52 -12.48
C ILE A 213 22.80 -5.77 -11.64
N LYS A 214 22.75 -5.64 -10.31
CA LYS A 214 22.39 -6.72 -9.37
C LYS A 214 20.88 -6.89 -9.20
N PHE A 215 20.06 -6.03 -9.80
CA PHE A 215 18.60 -6.07 -9.62
C PHE A 215 17.99 -7.40 -10.08
N PRO A 216 18.34 -7.97 -11.26
CA PRO A 216 17.85 -9.29 -11.63
C PRO A 216 18.26 -10.38 -10.64
N ASP A 217 19.48 -10.30 -10.07
CA ASP A 217 19.97 -11.33 -9.15
C ASP A 217 19.19 -11.36 -7.84
N VAL A 218 18.98 -10.21 -7.19
CA VAL A 218 18.22 -10.15 -5.92
C VAL A 218 16.74 -10.52 -6.14
N ILE A 219 16.16 -10.11 -7.27
CA ILE A 219 14.78 -10.46 -7.60
C ILE A 219 14.64 -11.95 -7.93
N HIS A 220 15.56 -12.54 -8.70
CA HIS A 220 15.56 -13.99 -8.94
C HIS A 220 15.79 -14.79 -7.66
N ALA A 221 16.64 -14.29 -6.75
CA ALA A 221 16.91 -14.93 -5.48
C ALA A 221 15.67 -14.97 -4.57
N GLY A 222 14.88 -13.89 -4.52
CA GLY A 222 13.65 -13.78 -3.72
C GLY A 222 12.36 -14.27 -4.38
N LYS A 223 12.31 -14.36 -5.72
CA LYS A 223 11.17 -14.92 -6.45
C LYS A 223 11.09 -16.45 -6.25
N PRO A 224 9.93 -17.07 -6.59
CA PRO A 224 9.79 -18.52 -6.50
C PRO A 224 10.88 -19.26 -7.29
N HIS A 225 11.31 -20.44 -6.82
CA HIS A 225 12.38 -21.19 -7.46
C HIS A 225 12.03 -21.53 -8.92
N PRO A 226 12.96 -21.41 -9.88
CA PRO A 226 12.66 -21.57 -11.30
C PRO A 226 12.32 -23.01 -11.72
N ASP A 227 12.63 -24.02 -10.90
CA ASP A 227 12.33 -25.42 -11.19
C ASP A 227 10.87 -25.80 -10.89
N ARG A 228 10.22 -25.10 -9.95
CA ARG A 228 8.91 -25.50 -9.40
C ARG A 228 7.96 -24.35 -9.07
N GLU A 229 8.42 -23.10 -9.18
CA GLU A 229 7.68 -21.89 -8.84
C GLU A 229 7.16 -21.85 -7.38
N ILE A 230 8.01 -22.25 -6.42
CA ILE A 230 7.71 -22.23 -4.97
C ILE A 230 8.88 -21.58 -4.21
N PRO A 231 8.64 -20.81 -3.13
CA PRO A 231 7.35 -20.39 -2.60
C PRO A 231 6.80 -19.09 -3.24
N GLN A 232 5.48 -18.90 -3.23
CA GLN A 232 4.84 -17.67 -3.69
C GLN A 232 4.91 -16.58 -2.60
N ALA A 233 5.43 -15.40 -2.98
CA ALA A 233 5.44 -14.17 -2.18
C ALA A 233 6.06 -14.33 -0.77
N GLN A 234 7.14 -15.09 -0.64
CA GLN A 234 7.83 -15.35 0.63
C GLN A 234 9.33 -15.42 0.39
N SER A 235 10.14 -14.72 1.19
CA SER A 235 11.61 -14.81 1.18
C SER A 235 12.17 -16.00 1.98
N ALA A 236 11.30 -16.76 2.65
CA ALA A 236 11.64 -17.87 3.53
C ALA A 236 12.05 -19.15 2.77
N HIS A 237 13.11 -19.06 1.97
CA HIS A 237 13.69 -20.17 1.21
C HIS A 237 15.18 -19.96 0.92
N ASP A 238 15.87 -21.06 0.57
CA ASP A 238 17.33 -21.10 0.44
C ASP A 238 17.90 -20.10 -0.55
N THR A 239 17.31 -19.89 -1.73
CA THR A 239 17.90 -18.99 -2.75
C THR A 239 17.96 -17.53 -2.31
N PHE A 240 16.95 -17.04 -1.57
CA PHE A 240 16.97 -15.68 -1.04
C PHE A 240 18.06 -15.56 0.03
N TRP A 241 18.04 -16.49 0.99
CA TRP A 241 18.98 -16.47 2.11
C TRP A 241 20.43 -16.76 1.67
N ASP A 242 20.65 -17.54 0.62
CA ASP A 242 21.97 -17.73 0.02
C ASP A 242 22.50 -16.42 -0.58
N PHE A 243 21.68 -15.72 -1.36
CA PHE A 243 22.07 -14.42 -1.94
C PHE A 243 22.38 -13.39 -0.86
N VAL A 244 21.44 -13.11 0.06
CA VAL A 244 21.63 -12.03 1.05
C VAL A 244 22.76 -12.30 2.03
N THR A 245 23.14 -13.57 2.23
CA THR A 245 24.28 -13.92 3.10
C THR A 245 25.64 -13.88 2.40
N LEU A 246 25.67 -13.95 1.07
CA LEU A 246 26.87 -13.73 0.26
C LEU A 246 27.04 -12.28 -0.18
N HIS A 247 25.95 -11.53 -0.23
CA HIS A 247 25.87 -10.18 -0.76
C HIS A 247 25.56 -9.20 0.36
N THR A 248 26.58 -8.91 1.19
CA THR A 248 26.38 -8.26 2.50
C THR A 248 25.80 -6.85 2.44
N GLU A 249 25.85 -6.14 1.29
CA GLU A 249 25.14 -4.87 1.09
C GLU A 249 23.61 -4.99 1.32
N ALA A 250 23.04 -6.19 1.15
CA ALA A 250 21.62 -6.48 1.39
C ALA A 250 21.22 -6.50 2.87
N THR A 251 22.19 -6.46 3.79
CA THR A 251 21.95 -6.66 5.23
C THR A 251 20.99 -5.64 5.81
N HIS A 252 21.14 -4.35 5.47
CA HIS A 252 20.33 -3.28 6.06
C HIS A 252 18.85 -3.43 5.67
N HIS A 253 18.57 -3.56 4.38
CA HIS A 253 17.20 -3.74 3.91
C HIS A 253 16.58 -5.05 4.42
N THR A 254 17.36 -6.14 4.46
CA THR A 254 16.87 -7.42 5.00
C THR A 254 16.43 -7.28 6.46
N LEU A 255 17.17 -6.51 7.27
CA LEU A 255 16.81 -6.26 8.67
C LEU A 255 15.50 -5.47 8.80
N TRP A 256 15.26 -4.47 7.94
CA TRP A 256 13.96 -3.78 7.84
C TRP A 256 12.83 -4.74 7.45
N ASN A 257 13.05 -5.60 6.44
CA ASN A 257 12.06 -6.58 5.99
C ASN A 257 11.74 -7.63 7.07
N MET A 258 12.72 -8.00 7.90
CA MET A 258 12.52 -8.89 9.05
C MET A 258 11.87 -8.19 10.25
N SER A 259 11.90 -6.86 10.32
CA SER A 259 11.08 -6.12 11.28
C SER A 259 9.60 -6.13 10.89
N ASP A 260 8.75 -5.63 11.77
CA ASP A 260 7.32 -5.52 11.49
C ASP A 260 7.01 -4.54 10.35
N ARG A 261 7.95 -3.68 9.95
CA ARG A 261 7.83 -2.84 8.74
C ARG A 261 7.58 -3.66 7.46
N GLY A 262 7.94 -4.95 7.45
CA GLY A 262 7.63 -5.89 6.37
C GLY A 262 6.19 -6.41 6.34
N ILE A 263 5.39 -6.15 7.39
CA ILE A 263 4.00 -6.62 7.54
C ILE A 263 3.07 -5.48 8.02
N PRO A 264 2.96 -4.36 7.27
CA PRO A 264 2.15 -3.21 7.68
C PRO A 264 0.68 -3.59 7.91
N ARG A 265 0.00 -2.87 8.82
CA ARG A 265 -1.43 -3.06 9.12
C ARG A 265 -2.30 -2.65 7.95
N SER A 266 -1.94 -1.57 7.28
CA SER A 266 -2.60 -1.04 6.08
C SER A 266 -1.57 -0.25 5.28
N TYR A 267 -1.83 -0.04 3.99
CA TYR A 267 -1.10 0.97 3.22
C TYR A 267 -1.19 2.36 3.90
N ARG A 268 -2.32 2.68 4.54
CA ARG A 268 -2.58 3.97 5.20
C ARG A 268 -1.69 4.25 6.42
N THR A 269 -1.04 3.21 6.97
CA THR A 269 -0.26 3.27 8.21
C THR A 269 1.20 2.86 7.98
N MET A 270 1.73 3.12 6.79
CA MET A 270 3.15 2.94 6.49
C MET A 270 3.75 4.24 5.96
N GLU A 271 5.04 4.42 6.24
CA GLU A 271 5.84 5.47 5.61
C GLU A 271 6.09 5.15 4.14
N GLY A 272 6.58 6.15 3.40
CA GLY A 272 7.10 5.98 2.06
C GLY A 272 8.40 6.76 1.89
N PHE A 273 9.29 6.29 1.04
CA PHE A 273 10.61 6.85 0.85
C PHE A 273 11.00 6.79 -0.62
N GLY A 274 11.57 7.87 -1.14
CA GLY A 274 12.19 7.87 -2.47
C GLY A 274 13.42 6.96 -2.57
N VAL A 275 13.99 6.59 -1.41
CA VAL A 275 15.25 5.83 -1.21
C VAL A 275 16.48 6.61 -1.67
N HIS A 276 16.52 6.93 -2.96
CA HIS A 276 17.63 7.62 -3.60
C HIS A 276 17.76 9.06 -3.11
N THR A 277 18.98 9.57 -3.19
CA THR A 277 19.20 11.01 -3.17
C THR A 277 18.89 11.57 -4.56
N PHE A 278 18.01 12.57 -4.60
CA PHE A 278 17.69 13.36 -5.79
C PHE A 278 18.34 14.73 -5.68
N ARG A 279 18.27 15.52 -6.76
CA ARG A 279 18.69 16.92 -6.77
C ARG A 279 17.48 17.81 -7.01
N LEU A 280 17.32 18.84 -6.19
CA LEU A 280 16.41 19.94 -6.44
C LEU A 280 17.18 21.13 -6.99
N VAL A 281 16.56 21.84 -7.94
CA VAL A 281 17.12 23.01 -8.60
C VAL A 281 16.19 24.19 -8.38
N ASN A 282 16.69 25.25 -7.75
CA ASN A 282 15.90 26.46 -7.50
C ASN A 282 15.82 27.40 -8.71
N ALA A 283 15.15 28.54 -8.56
CA ALA A 283 14.94 29.51 -9.65
C ALA A 283 16.25 30.14 -10.15
N GLU A 284 17.26 30.28 -9.28
CA GLU A 284 18.59 30.80 -9.61
C GLU A 284 19.52 29.73 -10.22
N GLY A 285 19.07 28.47 -10.31
CA GLY A 285 19.87 27.35 -10.80
C GLY A 285 20.81 26.75 -9.75
N ALA A 286 20.71 27.15 -8.49
CA ALA A 286 21.43 26.52 -7.39
C ALA A 286 20.81 25.16 -7.05
N THR A 287 21.65 24.23 -6.62
CA THR A 287 21.27 22.82 -6.42
C THR A 287 21.26 22.46 -4.94
N THR A 288 20.40 21.51 -4.56
CA THR A 288 20.32 20.95 -3.21
C THR A 288 20.03 19.46 -3.33
N LEU A 289 20.81 18.63 -2.64
CA LEU A 289 20.57 17.19 -2.59
C LEU A 289 19.44 16.89 -1.62
N VAL A 290 18.54 15.96 -1.96
CA VAL A 290 17.37 15.65 -1.14
C VAL A 290 17.04 14.17 -1.07
N LYS A 291 16.44 13.75 0.04
CA LYS A 291 15.69 12.48 0.13
C LYS A 291 14.23 12.79 0.42
N PHE A 292 13.32 12.14 -0.31
CA PHE A 292 11.87 12.29 -0.17
C PHE A 292 11.28 11.29 0.83
N HIS A 293 10.32 11.75 1.63
CA HIS A 293 9.63 11.00 2.68
C HIS A 293 8.12 11.22 2.61
N TRP A 294 7.34 10.18 2.83
CA TRP A 294 5.90 10.23 3.09
C TRP A 294 5.64 9.83 4.54
N LYS A 295 5.09 10.75 5.33
CA LYS A 295 4.78 10.53 6.75
C LYS A 295 3.26 10.34 6.91
N PRO A 296 2.76 9.15 7.29
CA PRO A 296 1.32 8.90 7.41
C PRO A 296 0.71 9.66 8.57
N LYS A 297 -0.43 10.34 8.37
CA LYS A 297 -1.13 11.04 9.46
C LYS A 297 -1.68 10.08 10.52
N LEU A 298 -1.97 8.83 10.12
CA LEU A 298 -2.47 7.77 11.00
C LEU A 298 -1.36 7.03 11.77
N GLY A 299 -0.10 7.46 11.65
CA GLY A 299 1.02 6.78 12.27
C GLY A 299 1.51 5.54 11.53
N VAL A 300 2.55 4.93 12.08
CA VAL A 300 3.18 3.73 11.52
C VAL A 300 2.73 2.52 12.32
N HIS A 301 2.03 1.60 11.66
CA HIS A 301 1.43 0.45 12.32
C HIS A 301 1.57 -0.80 11.47
N SER A 302 1.82 -1.92 12.17
CA SER A 302 2.07 -3.21 11.56
C SER A 302 1.24 -4.31 12.21
N LEU A 303 1.00 -5.39 11.47
CA LEU A 303 0.45 -6.63 12.03
C LEU A 303 1.53 -7.34 12.86
N VAL A 304 1.13 -8.38 13.60
CA VAL A 304 2.07 -9.39 14.10
C VAL A 304 2.13 -10.58 13.14
N TRP A 305 3.22 -11.34 13.14
CA TRP A 305 3.46 -12.33 12.07
C TRP A 305 2.37 -13.40 11.94
N GLU A 306 1.89 -13.98 13.04
CA GLU A 306 0.80 -14.96 13.03
C GLU A 306 -0.48 -14.38 12.41
N GLU A 307 -0.85 -13.15 12.79
CA GLU A 307 -2.00 -12.43 12.27
C GLU A 307 -1.87 -12.19 10.76
N ALA A 308 -0.69 -11.78 10.31
CA ALA A 308 -0.39 -11.54 8.90
C ALA A 308 -0.55 -12.81 8.05
N GLN A 309 -0.11 -13.96 8.57
CA GLN A 309 -0.29 -15.27 7.92
C GLN A 309 -1.77 -15.70 7.87
N ILE A 310 -2.51 -15.51 8.96
CA ILE A 310 -3.95 -15.80 9.01
C ILE A 310 -4.70 -14.93 8.00
N ALA A 311 -4.41 -13.62 7.99
CA ALA A 311 -5.02 -12.68 7.06
C ALA A 311 -4.76 -13.08 5.60
N GLY A 312 -3.55 -13.49 5.26
CA GLY A 312 -3.20 -13.91 3.90
C GLY A 312 -3.94 -15.16 3.42
N GLY A 313 -4.45 -16.00 4.33
CA GLY A 313 -5.32 -17.14 4.01
C GLY A 313 -6.81 -16.82 4.03
N VAL A 314 -7.25 -15.96 4.95
CA VAL A 314 -8.67 -15.62 5.17
C VAL A 314 -9.15 -14.54 4.19
N ASP A 315 -8.39 -13.47 4.03
CA ASP A 315 -8.66 -12.36 3.11
C ASP A 315 -7.35 -11.95 2.42
N PRO A 316 -6.94 -12.63 1.34
CA PRO A 316 -5.72 -12.26 0.60
C PRO A 316 -5.79 -10.86 -0.02
N ASP A 317 -6.97 -10.22 -0.01
CA ASP A 317 -7.21 -8.85 -0.48
C ASP A 317 -7.29 -7.81 0.66
N PHE A 318 -6.81 -8.15 1.87
CA PHE A 318 -6.97 -7.32 3.06
C PHE A 318 -6.51 -5.85 2.91
N HIS A 319 -5.32 -5.58 2.37
CA HIS A 319 -4.85 -4.18 2.21
C HIS A 319 -5.57 -3.46 1.08
N ARG A 320 -5.89 -4.17 -0.02
CA ARG A 320 -6.69 -3.60 -1.12
C ARG A 320 -8.08 -3.22 -0.63
N ARG A 321 -8.72 -4.09 0.15
CA ARG A 321 -10.04 -3.85 0.75
C ARG A 321 -9.98 -2.69 1.74
N ASP A 322 -9.00 -2.70 2.65
CA ASP A 322 -8.81 -1.62 3.64
C ASP A 322 -8.71 -0.24 2.97
N LEU A 323 -7.92 -0.10 1.89
CA LEU A 323 -7.81 1.14 1.14
C LEU A 323 -9.15 1.57 0.52
N ALA A 324 -9.81 0.64 -0.18
CA ALA A 324 -11.05 0.95 -0.88
C ALA A 324 -12.18 1.31 0.07
N ASP A 325 -12.33 0.52 1.14
CA ASP A 325 -13.35 0.69 2.16
C ASP A 325 -13.13 1.97 2.97
N ALA A 326 -11.88 2.35 3.26
CA ALA A 326 -11.57 3.61 3.94
C ALA A 326 -11.95 4.83 3.10
N ILE A 327 -11.70 4.80 1.80
CA ILE A 327 -12.10 5.87 0.87
C ILE A 327 -13.63 5.94 0.77
N GLU A 328 -14.30 4.80 0.60
CA GLU A 328 -15.77 4.74 0.56
C GLU A 328 -16.40 5.27 1.86
N ALA A 329 -15.80 4.97 3.02
CA ALA A 329 -16.27 5.46 4.31
C ALA A 329 -15.93 6.95 4.57
N GLY A 330 -15.22 7.65 3.67
CA GLY A 330 -14.76 9.02 3.89
C GLY A 330 -13.60 9.16 4.88
N ALA A 331 -13.00 8.05 5.31
CA ALA A 331 -11.81 7.97 6.15
C ALA A 331 -10.54 8.08 5.29
N TYR A 332 -10.42 9.20 4.57
CA TYR A 332 -9.41 9.39 3.53
C TYR A 332 -7.97 9.18 4.04
N PRO A 333 -7.18 8.30 3.39
CA PRO A 333 -5.76 8.17 3.66
C PRO A 333 -4.99 9.47 3.40
N GLN A 334 -4.10 9.84 4.33
CA GLN A 334 -3.30 11.07 4.22
C GLN A 334 -1.83 10.86 4.62
N TRP A 335 -0.94 11.49 3.86
CA TRP A 335 0.50 11.55 4.14
C TRP A 335 1.05 12.94 3.92
N GLU A 336 1.97 13.39 4.77
CA GLU A 336 2.76 14.58 4.51
C GLU A 336 3.99 14.20 3.67
N LEU A 337 4.16 14.88 2.53
CA LEU A 337 5.42 14.83 1.80
C LEU A 337 6.44 15.65 2.59
N GLY A 338 7.62 15.10 2.79
CA GLY A 338 8.73 15.79 3.40
C GLY A 338 10.03 15.56 2.65
N ILE A 339 10.98 16.46 2.88
CA ILE A 339 12.33 16.37 2.34
C ILE A 339 13.37 16.51 3.45
N GLN A 340 14.37 15.63 3.44
CA GLN A 340 15.68 15.96 4.01
C GLN A 340 16.48 16.68 2.94
N THR A 341 17.33 17.62 3.35
CA THR A 341 18.13 18.41 2.42
C THR A 341 19.58 18.48 2.84
N PHE A 342 20.47 18.37 1.87
CA PHE A 342 21.91 18.32 2.07
C PHE A 342 22.61 19.28 1.09
N PRO A 343 23.78 19.81 1.45
CA PRO A 343 24.63 20.53 0.51
C PRO A 343 24.97 19.65 -0.71
N ASP A 344 24.95 20.23 -1.90
CA ASP A 344 25.38 19.56 -3.13
C ASP A 344 26.89 19.76 -3.33
N THR A 345 27.69 18.95 -2.64
CA THR A 345 29.17 18.97 -2.73
C THR A 345 29.66 18.03 -3.84
N PRO A 346 30.88 18.21 -4.38
CA PRO A 346 31.44 17.30 -5.38
C PRO A 346 31.51 15.83 -4.92
N GLU A 347 31.73 15.60 -3.63
CA GLU A 347 31.79 14.26 -3.04
C GLU A 347 30.40 13.66 -2.77
N GLN A 348 29.34 14.49 -2.75
CA GLN A 348 27.97 14.09 -2.46
C GLN A 348 27.84 13.26 -1.18
N THR A 349 28.60 13.66 -0.15
CA THR A 349 28.56 13.06 1.18
C THR A 349 27.99 14.03 2.22
N PHE A 350 27.39 13.50 3.28
CA PHE A 350 26.89 14.27 4.40
C PHE A 350 27.16 13.53 5.71
N GLU A 351 27.85 14.17 6.65
CA GLU A 351 28.23 13.57 7.96
C GLU A 351 28.93 12.20 7.82
N GLY A 352 29.75 12.04 6.79
CA GLY A 352 30.47 10.79 6.48
C GLY A 352 29.61 9.70 5.81
N ILE A 353 28.35 9.99 5.52
CA ILE A 353 27.45 9.10 4.77
C ILE A 353 27.54 9.46 3.28
N ASP A 354 27.76 8.46 2.44
CA ASP A 354 27.67 8.61 1.00
C ASP A 354 26.21 8.67 0.58
N LEU A 355 25.77 9.82 0.03
CA LEU A 355 24.38 10.03 -0.34
C LEU A 355 24.00 9.26 -1.61
N LEU A 356 24.97 8.75 -2.37
CA LEU A 356 24.73 7.94 -3.56
C LEU A 356 24.54 6.46 -3.25
N ASP A 357 24.77 6.03 -2.00
CA ASP A 357 24.55 4.65 -1.57
C ASP A 357 23.06 4.44 -1.18
N PRO A 358 22.28 3.71 -1.99
CA PRO A 358 20.86 3.46 -1.70
C PRO A 358 20.65 2.48 -0.53
N THR A 359 21.72 1.87 0.01
CA THR A 359 21.66 1.02 1.22
C THR A 359 21.79 1.83 2.51
N LYS A 360 21.96 3.17 2.41
CA LYS A 360 22.17 4.07 3.54
C LYS A 360 21.01 5.06 3.72
N ILE A 361 20.60 5.24 4.98
CA ILE A 361 19.76 6.36 5.42
C ILE A 361 20.63 7.52 5.88
N VAL A 362 20.04 8.71 5.94
CA VAL A 362 20.52 9.79 6.83
C VAL A 362 19.57 9.84 8.02
N PRO A 363 20.04 9.56 9.26
CA PRO A 363 19.21 9.67 10.46
C PRO A 363 18.52 11.04 10.57
N GLU A 364 17.26 11.06 11.00
CA GLU A 364 16.48 12.29 11.10
C GLU A 364 17.04 13.28 12.13
N GLU A 365 17.82 12.78 13.09
CA GLU A 365 18.55 13.56 14.09
C GLU A 365 19.70 14.38 13.47
N LEU A 366 20.27 13.92 12.35
CA LEU A 366 21.30 14.66 11.60
C LEU A 366 20.69 15.63 10.60
N ALA A 367 19.59 15.24 9.96
CA ALA A 367 18.85 16.06 9.01
C ALA A 367 17.34 15.83 9.17
N PRO A 368 16.60 16.75 9.80
CA PRO A 368 15.18 16.57 10.04
C PRO A 368 14.38 16.59 8.74
N VAL A 369 13.33 15.77 8.67
CA VAL A 369 12.38 15.77 7.55
C VAL A 369 11.53 17.04 7.62
N ARG A 370 11.64 17.90 6.61
CA ARG A 370 10.85 19.14 6.53
C ARG A 370 9.59 18.89 5.70
N PRO A 371 8.38 19.13 6.24
CA PRO A 371 7.13 18.92 5.51
C PRO A 371 6.94 19.98 4.41
N ILE A 372 6.52 19.53 3.22
CA ILE A 372 6.37 20.35 2.01
C ILE A 372 5.01 20.25 1.33
N GLY A 373 4.15 19.32 1.75
CA GLY A 373 2.76 19.25 1.28
C GLY A 373 1.99 18.07 1.85
N LEU A 374 0.71 17.99 1.51
CA LEU A 374 -0.22 16.96 1.97
C LEU A 374 -0.82 16.19 0.80
N LEU A 375 -0.65 14.88 0.80
CA LEU A 375 -1.36 13.94 -0.05
C LEU A 375 -2.66 13.51 0.63
N THR A 376 -3.78 13.60 -0.07
CA THR A 376 -5.08 13.02 0.34
C THR A 376 -5.63 12.13 -0.77
N LEU A 377 -5.85 10.84 -0.48
CA LEU A 377 -6.51 9.91 -1.42
C LEU A 377 -8.00 9.89 -1.14
N ASN A 378 -8.81 10.23 -2.14
CA ASN A 378 -10.23 10.53 -1.95
C ASN A 378 -11.17 9.84 -2.93
N ALA A 379 -10.66 9.08 -3.90
CA ALA A 379 -11.50 8.30 -4.80
C ALA A 379 -10.87 6.98 -5.23
N ASN A 380 -11.70 5.93 -5.24
CA ASN A 380 -11.39 4.63 -5.81
C ASN A 380 -11.43 4.70 -7.35
N PRO A 381 -10.70 3.82 -8.05
CA PRO A 381 -10.82 3.69 -9.49
C PRO A 381 -12.21 3.17 -9.86
N SER A 382 -12.72 3.62 -11.01
CA SER A 382 -13.95 3.09 -11.61
C SER A 382 -13.74 1.72 -12.25
N ASN A 383 -12.53 1.44 -12.73
CA ASN A 383 -12.12 0.16 -13.27
C ASN A 383 -10.65 -0.17 -12.91
N TYR A 384 -10.45 -1.22 -12.12
CA TYR A 384 -9.12 -1.64 -11.68
C TYR A 384 -8.16 -1.91 -12.85
N PHE A 385 -8.61 -2.54 -13.94
CA PHE A 385 -7.71 -2.90 -15.04
C PHE A 385 -7.29 -1.68 -15.87
N ALA A 386 -8.24 -0.83 -16.24
CA ALA A 386 -8.00 0.37 -17.03
C ALA A 386 -7.12 1.41 -16.33
N GLU A 387 -7.16 1.42 -15.00
CA GLU A 387 -6.50 2.44 -14.18
C GLU A 387 -5.32 1.84 -13.41
N THR A 388 -5.59 0.94 -12.45
CA THR A 388 -4.56 0.37 -11.57
C THR A 388 -3.60 -0.59 -12.28
N GLU A 389 -4.10 -1.46 -13.16
CA GLU A 389 -3.24 -2.41 -13.87
C GLU A 389 -2.43 -1.70 -14.97
N GLN A 390 -3.08 -0.81 -15.74
CA GLN A 390 -2.48 -0.15 -16.89
C GLN A 390 -1.65 1.12 -16.58
N VAL A 391 -1.71 1.67 -15.36
CA VAL A 391 -0.83 2.79 -15.01
C VAL A 391 0.65 2.40 -15.14
N ALA A 392 1.45 3.30 -15.69
CA ALA A 392 2.90 3.20 -15.80
C ALA A 392 3.54 4.34 -15.00
N PHE A 393 4.28 3.95 -13.96
CA PHE A 393 5.15 4.86 -13.22
C PHE A 393 6.57 4.73 -13.75
N HIS A 394 7.37 5.79 -13.67
CA HIS A 394 8.78 5.76 -14.07
C HIS A 394 9.59 6.85 -13.35
N VAL A 395 10.67 6.47 -12.65
CA VAL A 395 11.56 7.43 -11.96
C VAL A 395 12.22 8.49 -12.86
N GLY A 396 12.19 8.31 -14.18
CA GLY A 396 12.67 9.29 -15.17
C GLY A 396 11.60 10.25 -15.67
N HIS A 397 10.34 10.10 -15.23
CA HIS A 397 9.33 11.15 -15.38
C HIS A 397 9.63 12.26 -14.37
N LEU A 398 10.37 13.26 -14.82
CA LEU A 398 10.81 14.42 -14.05
C LEU A 398 10.14 15.70 -14.60
N VAL A 399 10.19 16.76 -13.80
CA VAL A 399 9.69 18.10 -14.13
C VAL A 399 10.77 19.14 -13.82
N PRO A 400 10.74 20.34 -14.44
CA PRO A 400 11.70 21.38 -14.16
C PRO A 400 11.86 21.62 -12.65
N GLY A 401 13.11 21.66 -12.15
CA GLY A 401 13.38 21.83 -10.72
C GLY A 401 13.66 20.54 -9.95
N ILE A 402 13.54 19.37 -10.59
CA ILE A 402 13.95 18.06 -10.05
C ILE A 402 14.89 17.38 -11.04
N ASP A 403 15.98 16.83 -10.54
CA ASP A 403 17.00 16.12 -11.30
C ASP A 403 17.51 14.89 -10.51
N VAL A 404 18.26 14.03 -11.19
CA VAL A 404 18.83 12.80 -10.62
C VAL A 404 20.25 13.03 -10.09
N THR A 405 20.79 12.02 -9.41
CA THR A 405 22.18 11.95 -8.95
C THR A 405 22.89 10.74 -9.56
N ASP A 406 24.17 10.57 -9.24
CA ASP A 406 25.00 9.47 -9.72
C ASP A 406 24.80 8.16 -8.93
N ASP A 407 23.71 8.05 -8.15
CA ASP A 407 23.31 6.80 -7.49
C ASP A 407 23.20 5.67 -8.54
N PRO A 408 24.04 4.63 -8.47
CA PRO A 408 24.14 3.63 -9.54
C PRO A 408 22.90 2.74 -9.65
N LEU A 409 22.11 2.62 -8.58
CA LEU A 409 20.82 1.95 -8.63
C LEU A 409 19.78 2.83 -9.33
N LEU A 410 19.71 4.12 -9.00
CA LEU A 410 18.80 5.07 -9.66
C LEU A 410 19.07 5.11 -11.18
N GLN A 411 20.34 5.21 -11.58
CA GLN A 411 20.74 5.31 -12.98
C GLN A 411 20.24 4.12 -13.83
N GLY A 412 20.34 2.88 -13.35
CA GLY A 412 19.79 1.73 -14.08
C GLY A 412 18.26 1.68 -14.09
N ARG A 413 17.59 2.21 -13.04
CA ARG A 413 16.12 2.34 -13.03
C ARG A 413 15.61 3.33 -14.07
N LEU A 414 16.40 4.35 -14.45
CA LEU A 414 16.03 5.28 -15.53
C LEU A 414 15.85 4.55 -16.87
N PHE A 415 16.60 3.47 -17.12
CA PHE A 415 16.39 2.63 -18.31
C PHE A 415 15.19 1.69 -18.16
N SER A 416 15.16 0.90 -17.08
CA SER A 416 14.30 -0.28 -16.98
C SER A 416 12.79 0.03 -17.04
N TYR A 417 12.36 1.12 -16.42
CA TYR A 417 10.94 1.46 -16.30
C TYR A 417 10.32 1.90 -17.63
N LEU A 418 11.12 2.45 -18.54
CA LEU A 418 10.70 2.78 -19.91
C LEU A 418 10.60 1.51 -20.76
N ASP A 419 11.64 0.67 -20.72
CA ASP A 419 11.75 -0.56 -21.51
C ASP A 419 10.63 -1.57 -21.19
N THR A 420 10.37 -1.83 -19.92
CA THR A 420 9.42 -2.88 -19.50
C THR A 420 7.97 -2.62 -19.96
N GLN A 421 7.61 -1.36 -20.29
CA GLN A 421 6.26 -1.04 -20.77
C GLN A 421 5.98 -1.53 -22.18
N ILE A 422 7.02 -1.73 -23.00
CA ILE A 422 6.85 -2.14 -24.38
C ILE A 422 6.14 -3.49 -24.47
N THR A 423 6.51 -4.45 -23.62
CA THR A 423 5.84 -5.75 -23.55
C THR A 423 4.60 -5.72 -22.68
N ARG A 424 4.67 -5.05 -21.51
CA ARG A 424 3.57 -5.02 -20.55
C ARG A 424 2.31 -4.34 -21.09
N LEU A 425 2.48 -3.23 -21.81
CA LEU A 425 1.39 -2.38 -22.32
C LEU A 425 1.32 -2.36 -23.86
N GLY A 426 2.01 -3.29 -24.51
CA GLY A 426 1.82 -3.59 -25.93
C GLY A 426 2.42 -2.60 -26.92
N GLY A 427 3.31 -1.69 -26.49
CA GLY A 427 4.07 -0.84 -27.40
C GLY A 427 4.48 0.52 -26.81
N PRO A 428 5.02 1.42 -27.66
CA PRO A 428 5.59 2.71 -27.22
C PRO A 428 4.53 3.78 -26.88
N ASN A 429 3.26 3.56 -27.22
CA ASN A 429 2.18 4.54 -27.00
C ASN A 429 1.47 4.38 -25.64
N PHE A 430 2.09 3.71 -24.66
CA PHE A 430 1.49 3.48 -23.34
C PHE A 430 1.11 4.78 -22.59
N GLY A 431 1.80 5.89 -22.88
CA GLY A 431 1.48 7.23 -22.36
C GLY A 431 0.14 7.79 -22.86
N GLN A 432 -0.46 7.19 -23.89
CA GLN A 432 -1.76 7.59 -24.43
C GLN A 432 -2.94 6.85 -23.78
N LEU A 433 -2.68 5.84 -22.94
CA LEU A 433 -3.71 5.21 -22.12
C LEU A 433 -4.27 6.25 -21.14
N PRO A 434 -5.61 6.32 -20.91
CA PRO A 434 -6.23 7.42 -20.17
C PRO A 434 -5.56 7.77 -18.83
N ILE A 435 -5.24 6.76 -18.00
CA ILE A 435 -4.59 6.97 -16.70
C ILE A 435 -3.11 7.42 -16.79
N ASN A 436 -2.48 7.32 -17.96
CA ASN A 436 -1.09 7.72 -18.17
C ASN A 436 -0.95 9.05 -18.91
N ARG A 437 -2.06 9.63 -19.41
CA ARG A 437 -2.02 10.88 -20.15
C ARG A 437 -1.56 12.01 -19.24
N THR A 438 -0.61 12.80 -19.71
CA THR A 438 -0.22 14.05 -19.05
C THR A 438 -1.38 15.06 -19.10
N HIS A 439 -1.46 15.94 -18.10
CA HIS A 439 -2.38 17.07 -18.10
C HIS A 439 -1.74 18.34 -18.70
N ALA A 440 -0.45 18.28 -19.05
CA ALA A 440 0.28 19.33 -19.74
C ALA A 440 0.24 19.14 -21.27
N PRO A 441 0.25 20.22 -22.08
CA PRO A 441 0.28 20.14 -23.54
C PRO A 441 1.46 19.32 -24.09
N VAL A 442 1.17 18.39 -25.02
CA VAL A 442 2.19 17.63 -25.76
C VAL A 442 2.22 18.08 -27.22
N ASN A 443 3.40 18.49 -27.68
CA ASN A 443 3.67 18.80 -29.09
C ASN A 443 5.05 18.25 -29.48
N ASP A 444 5.09 16.94 -29.76
CA ASP A 444 6.31 16.21 -30.08
C ASP A 444 6.42 15.83 -31.57
N MET A 445 7.52 15.15 -31.92
CA MET A 445 7.79 14.62 -33.26
C MET A 445 7.75 13.08 -33.32
N LEU A 446 7.18 12.40 -32.32
CA LEU A 446 7.05 10.94 -32.28
C LEU A 446 5.80 10.49 -33.06
N ARG A 447 5.91 9.46 -33.91
CA ARG A 447 4.80 9.00 -34.78
C ARG A 447 4.66 7.48 -34.77
N ASP A 448 3.52 7.02 -35.28
CA ASP A 448 3.16 5.61 -35.46
C ASP A 448 3.11 4.81 -34.15
N GLY A 449 3.64 3.58 -34.14
CA GLY A 449 3.59 2.66 -33.00
C GLY A 449 2.24 1.95 -32.83
N MET A 450 2.25 0.84 -32.08
CA MET A 450 1.04 0.07 -31.77
C MET A 450 0.02 0.93 -31.02
N HIS A 451 -1.27 0.80 -31.36
CA HIS A 451 -2.39 1.52 -30.73
C HIS A 451 -2.22 3.06 -30.65
N GLN A 452 -1.66 3.69 -31.70
CA GLN A 452 -1.67 5.14 -31.84
C GLN A 452 -3.12 5.67 -31.82
N THR A 453 -3.43 6.55 -30.85
CA THR A 453 -4.77 7.17 -30.71
C THR A 453 -4.76 8.67 -30.99
N ALA A 454 -3.61 9.33 -30.94
CA ALA A 454 -3.48 10.70 -31.44
C ALA A 454 -3.48 10.74 -32.97
N VAL A 455 -4.21 11.71 -33.54
CA VAL A 455 -4.16 12.03 -34.97
C VAL A 455 -3.34 13.30 -35.16
N HIS A 456 -2.02 13.15 -35.19
CA HIS A 456 -1.10 14.25 -35.44
C HIS A 456 -1.31 14.84 -36.84
N ARG A 457 -1.29 16.17 -36.95
CA ARG A 457 -1.42 16.92 -38.22
C ARG A 457 -0.08 17.61 -38.52
N GLY A 458 0.17 17.91 -39.80
CA GLY A 458 1.41 18.53 -40.27
C GLY A 458 2.16 17.63 -41.26
N ALA A 459 3.08 18.23 -42.02
CA ALA A 459 3.86 17.56 -43.05
C ALA A 459 5.29 17.16 -42.61
N ALA A 460 5.78 17.66 -41.47
CA ALA A 460 7.18 17.54 -41.05
C ALA A 460 7.34 17.11 -39.58
N PRO A 461 7.25 15.79 -39.27
CA PRO A 461 7.57 15.25 -37.95
C PRO A 461 9.09 15.14 -37.74
N TYR A 462 9.83 16.22 -38.05
CA TYR A 462 11.29 16.28 -37.93
C TYR A 462 11.76 17.72 -37.76
N ARG A 463 13.00 17.89 -37.31
CA ARG A 463 13.65 19.20 -37.17
C ARG A 463 15.09 19.16 -37.69
N PRO A 464 15.60 20.25 -38.30
CA PRO A 464 14.88 21.47 -38.70
C PRO A 464 13.88 21.21 -39.83
N ASN A 465 12.78 21.97 -39.86
CA ASN A 465 11.80 21.94 -40.94
C ASN A 465 11.30 23.35 -41.29
N SER A 466 10.89 23.56 -42.54
CA SER A 466 10.18 24.77 -43.00
C SER A 466 8.75 24.49 -43.45
N LEU A 467 8.41 23.22 -43.75
CA LEU A 467 7.09 22.81 -44.24
C LEU A 467 5.99 23.01 -43.19
N ASP A 468 6.31 22.83 -41.90
CA ASP A 468 5.42 23.13 -40.77
C ASP A 468 5.87 24.40 -40.02
N GLY A 469 6.54 25.33 -40.71
CA GLY A 469 6.94 26.62 -40.15
C GLY A 469 7.95 26.54 -38.99
N GLY A 470 8.66 25.41 -38.83
CA GLY A 470 9.63 25.21 -37.76
C GLY A 470 9.05 24.67 -36.45
N CYS A 471 7.73 24.44 -36.38
CA CYS A 471 7.08 23.82 -35.23
C CYS A 471 7.42 22.32 -35.10
N PRO A 472 7.41 21.78 -33.86
CA PRO A 472 7.42 22.49 -32.58
C PRO A 472 8.75 23.20 -32.28
N PHE A 473 8.69 24.36 -31.61
CA PHE A 473 9.87 25.12 -31.19
C PHE A 473 10.48 24.58 -29.89
N LEU A 474 11.75 24.91 -29.62
CA LEU A 474 12.37 24.57 -28.32
C LEU A 474 11.94 25.60 -27.28
N ALA A 475 11.81 25.17 -26.03
CA ALA A 475 11.62 26.05 -24.89
C ALA A 475 12.97 26.64 -24.41
N GLY A 476 12.94 27.85 -23.86
CA GLY A 476 14.05 28.48 -23.15
C GLY A 476 13.88 28.40 -21.62
N ALA A 477 14.88 28.87 -20.87
CA ALA A 477 14.84 28.89 -19.41
C ALA A 477 13.70 29.76 -18.86
N ASP A 478 13.37 30.84 -19.56
CA ASP A 478 12.29 31.78 -19.27
C ASP A 478 10.89 31.24 -19.60
N THR A 479 10.80 30.09 -20.29
CA THR A 479 9.53 29.48 -20.70
C THR A 479 9.35 28.06 -20.14
N GLY A 480 9.97 27.74 -18.99
CA GLY A 480 9.74 26.47 -18.29
C GLY A 480 10.42 25.25 -18.92
N ALA A 481 11.53 25.41 -19.66
CA ALA A 481 12.28 24.27 -20.17
C ALA A 481 12.80 23.38 -19.02
N PHE A 482 12.73 22.06 -19.22
CA PHE A 482 13.53 21.12 -18.43
C PHE A 482 15.00 21.34 -18.80
N ILE A 483 15.73 21.98 -17.90
CA ILE A 483 17.15 22.31 -18.07
C ILE A 483 17.93 21.45 -17.11
N GLU A 484 18.71 20.53 -17.66
CA GLU A 484 19.78 19.84 -16.95
C GLU A 484 20.76 20.91 -16.46
N VAL A 485 20.85 21.09 -15.14
CA VAL A 485 21.84 21.99 -14.57
C VAL A 485 23.20 21.32 -14.72
N PRO A 486 24.20 21.98 -15.33
CA PRO A 486 25.52 21.37 -15.47
C PRO A 486 26.10 20.98 -14.11
N ALA A 487 26.14 19.68 -13.85
CA ALA A 487 26.79 19.12 -12.67
C ALA A 487 28.28 18.85 -12.97
N HIS A 488 29.14 19.09 -11.98
CA HIS A 488 30.54 18.73 -12.11
C HIS A 488 30.68 17.20 -12.04
N VAL A 489 31.19 16.60 -13.10
CA VAL A 489 31.61 15.19 -13.09
C VAL A 489 33.10 15.15 -12.78
N ALA A 490 33.48 14.52 -11.65
CA ALA A 490 34.87 14.37 -11.27
C ALA A 490 35.68 13.63 -12.35
N GLU A 491 36.92 14.03 -12.58
CA GLU A 491 37.80 13.35 -13.54
C GLU A 491 38.05 11.90 -13.11
N GLY A 492 37.72 10.95 -13.98
CA GLY A 492 37.77 9.52 -13.66
C GLY A 492 38.05 8.64 -14.86
N LYS A 493 38.26 7.34 -14.60
CA LYS A 493 38.39 6.30 -15.63
C LYS A 493 37.07 5.57 -15.77
N LYS A 494 36.75 5.09 -16.99
CA LYS A 494 35.65 4.14 -17.19
C LYS A 494 36.00 2.82 -16.50
N VAL A 495 35.29 2.46 -15.44
CA VAL A 495 35.54 1.29 -14.60
C VAL A 495 34.24 0.54 -14.28
N ARG A 496 34.36 -0.68 -13.76
CA ARG A 496 33.29 -1.44 -13.11
C ARG A 496 33.70 -1.69 -11.65
N GLN A 497 33.53 -0.68 -10.81
CA GLN A 497 33.99 -0.65 -9.42
C GLN A 497 33.00 0.17 -8.59
N ALA A 498 32.80 -0.21 -7.33
CA ALA A 498 32.15 0.62 -6.32
C ALA A 498 33.20 1.44 -5.56
N PRO A 499 32.87 2.63 -5.03
CA PRO A 499 33.77 3.37 -4.16
C PRO A 499 33.89 2.69 -2.79
N ALA A 500 35.02 2.87 -2.11
CA ALA A 500 35.23 2.29 -0.78
C ALA A 500 34.25 2.80 0.29
N SER A 501 33.61 3.96 0.05
CA SER A 501 32.55 4.51 0.91
C SER A 501 31.32 3.61 0.99
N PHE A 502 31.13 2.70 0.03
CA PHE A 502 30.01 1.77 -0.02
C PHE A 502 30.27 0.47 0.77
N ASP A 503 31.52 0.19 1.17
CA ASP A 503 31.93 -1.09 1.78
C ASP A 503 31.41 -1.33 3.21
N ASP A 504 30.86 -0.31 3.87
CA ASP A 504 30.27 -0.47 5.21
C ASP A 504 28.85 -1.04 5.11
N HIS A 505 28.70 -2.32 5.45
CA HIS A 505 27.43 -3.03 5.36
C HIS A 505 26.80 -3.32 6.73
N PHE A 506 27.40 -2.87 7.85
CA PHE A 506 27.02 -3.34 9.19
C PHE A 506 26.73 -2.22 10.18
N THR A 507 27.29 -1.01 10.02
CA THR A 507 27.04 0.10 10.96
C THR A 507 25.57 0.50 10.99
N GLN A 508 24.94 0.73 9.83
CA GLN A 508 23.53 1.14 9.81
C GLN A 508 22.53 0.03 10.15
N PRO A 509 22.71 -1.25 9.76
CA PRO A 509 21.91 -2.34 10.33
C PRO A 509 21.98 -2.37 11.86
N ARG A 510 23.17 -2.16 12.44
CA ARG A 510 23.32 -2.11 13.90
C ARG A 510 22.60 -0.91 14.49
N LEU A 511 22.71 0.28 13.88
CA LEU A 511 21.95 1.47 14.26
C LEU A 511 20.45 1.17 14.30
N PHE A 512 19.91 0.56 13.23
CA PHE A 512 18.50 0.17 13.18
C PHE A 512 18.12 -0.78 14.31
N TRP A 513 18.89 -1.86 14.52
CA TRP A 513 18.67 -2.83 15.60
C TRP A 513 18.65 -2.19 16.99
N LEU A 514 19.63 -1.32 17.28
CA LEU A 514 19.73 -0.61 18.56
C LEU A 514 18.61 0.42 18.77
N SER A 515 17.95 0.84 17.69
CA SER A 515 16.83 1.79 17.72
C SER A 515 15.47 1.12 18.00
N MET A 516 15.41 -0.21 17.96
CA MET A 516 14.17 -0.95 18.18
C MET A 516 13.85 -1.09 19.66
N THR A 517 12.57 -0.96 19.99
CA THR A 517 12.07 -1.30 21.33
C THR A 517 12.19 -2.82 21.59
N PRO A 518 12.15 -3.26 22.86
CA PRO A 518 12.25 -4.69 23.18
C PRO A 518 11.25 -5.61 22.43
N PRO A 519 9.95 -5.27 22.30
CA PRO A 519 9.03 -6.08 21.49
C PRO A 519 9.41 -6.14 20.01
N GLU A 520 9.85 -5.02 19.42
CA GLU A 520 10.29 -4.98 18.02
C GLU A 520 11.55 -5.83 17.81
N GLN A 521 12.50 -5.81 18.76
CA GLN A 521 13.68 -6.67 18.73
C GLN A 521 13.30 -8.16 18.76
N GLU A 522 12.32 -8.54 19.59
CA GLU A 522 11.82 -9.92 19.64
C GLU A 522 11.16 -10.35 18.34
N HIS A 523 10.37 -9.47 17.72
CA HIS A 523 9.72 -9.76 16.44
C HIS A 523 10.75 -9.95 15.32
N ILE A 524 11.82 -9.14 15.29
CA ILE A 524 12.94 -9.32 14.35
C ILE A 524 13.62 -10.67 14.55
N ILE A 525 13.96 -11.02 15.80
CA ILE A 525 14.54 -12.33 16.13
C ILE A 525 13.62 -13.46 15.64
N ALA A 526 12.33 -13.39 15.95
CA ALA A 526 11.35 -14.40 15.58
C ALA A 526 11.21 -14.52 14.05
N ALA A 527 11.25 -13.40 13.32
CA ALA A 527 11.19 -13.39 11.86
C ALA A 527 12.42 -14.09 11.25
N TYR A 528 13.64 -13.74 11.67
CA TYR A 528 14.85 -14.43 11.21
C TYR A 528 14.83 -15.93 11.54
N THR A 529 14.44 -16.30 12.77
CA THR A 529 14.32 -17.70 13.17
C THR A 529 13.28 -18.44 12.32
N PHE A 530 12.13 -17.82 12.04
CA PHE A 530 11.09 -18.41 11.20
C PHE A 530 11.58 -18.63 9.77
N GLU A 531 12.16 -17.61 9.14
CA GLU A 531 12.58 -17.69 7.74
C GLU A 531 13.76 -18.63 7.54
N LEU A 532 14.83 -18.49 8.33
CA LEU A 532 15.99 -19.39 8.26
C LEU A 532 15.63 -20.82 8.68
N GLY A 533 14.62 -20.99 9.54
CA GLY A 533 14.08 -22.29 9.90
C GLY A 533 13.43 -23.04 8.72
N LYS A 534 13.02 -22.32 7.67
CA LYS A 534 12.47 -22.88 6.42
C LYS A 534 13.55 -23.25 5.40
N CYS A 535 14.77 -22.72 5.54
CA CYS A 535 15.89 -23.11 4.67
C CYS A 535 16.30 -24.57 4.94
N TYR A 536 16.68 -25.29 3.91
CA TYR A 536 17.17 -26.66 4.01
C TYR A 536 18.67 -26.69 4.30
N GLU A 537 19.44 -25.85 3.63
CA GLU A 537 20.90 -25.88 3.62
C GLU A 537 21.49 -25.28 4.90
N GLN A 538 22.23 -26.10 5.65
CA GLN A 538 22.86 -25.68 6.91
C GLN A 538 23.87 -24.55 6.69
N ALA A 539 24.64 -24.60 5.60
CA ALA A 539 25.63 -23.56 5.28
C ALA A 539 25.00 -22.18 5.06
N VAL A 540 23.75 -22.10 4.59
CA VAL A 540 23.01 -20.83 4.48
C VAL A 540 22.68 -20.29 5.87
N LYS A 541 22.21 -21.16 6.78
CA LYS A 541 21.89 -20.77 8.16
C LYS A 541 23.11 -20.29 8.92
N GLU A 542 24.22 -21.00 8.83
CA GLU A 542 25.48 -20.64 9.49
C GLU A 542 26.04 -19.31 8.97
N ARG A 543 26.00 -19.08 7.65
CA ARG A 543 26.38 -17.79 7.06
C ARG A 543 25.47 -16.66 7.51
N ALA A 544 24.16 -16.88 7.59
CA ALA A 544 23.23 -15.89 8.13
C ALA A 544 23.57 -15.51 9.57
N LEU A 545 23.88 -16.48 10.44
CA LEU A 545 24.31 -16.20 11.81
C LEU A 545 25.62 -15.41 11.87
N ALA A 546 26.55 -15.64 10.95
CA ALA A 546 27.79 -14.87 10.84
C ALA A 546 27.52 -13.41 10.43
N VAL A 547 26.64 -13.19 9.45
CA VAL A 547 26.17 -11.84 9.06
C VAL A 547 25.52 -11.15 10.25
N LEU A 548 24.62 -11.82 10.98
CA LEU A 548 23.96 -11.26 12.17
C LEU A 548 24.93 -10.96 13.30
N ALA A 549 25.99 -11.77 13.49
CA ALA A 549 27.00 -11.51 14.52
C ALA A 549 27.77 -10.22 14.24
N ASN A 550 27.93 -9.85 12.97
CA ASN A 550 28.52 -8.57 12.54
C ASN A 550 27.56 -7.38 12.70
N ILE A 551 26.28 -7.60 13.00
CA ILE A 551 25.33 -6.55 13.37
C ILE A 551 25.30 -6.43 14.89
N ASP A 552 24.94 -7.53 15.58
CA ASP A 552 24.83 -7.55 17.03
C ASP A 552 24.92 -8.99 17.59
N PRO A 553 25.77 -9.25 18.62
CA PRO A 553 25.94 -10.59 19.18
C PRO A 553 24.68 -11.13 19.85
N ARG A 554 23.82 -10.27 20.40
CA ARG A 554 22.58 -10.68 21.05
C ARG A 554 21.56 -11.14 20.02
N LEU A 555 21.39 -10.38 18.93
CA LEU A 555 20.55 -10.76 17.79
C LEU A 555 20.97 -12.13 17.26
N SER A 556 22.27 -12.30 16.94
CA SER A 556 22.81 -13.57 16.44
C SER A 556 22.61 -14.72 17.42
N ALA A 557 22.92 -14.53 18.72
CA ALA A 557 22.76 -15.57 19.74
C ALA A 557 21.30 -16.03 19.91
N ARG A 558 20.34 -15.10 19.87
CA ARG A 558 18.92 -15.44 20.01
C ARG A 558 18.38 -16.17 18.78
N VAL A 559 18.77 -15.75 17.58
CA VAL A 559 18.41 -16.47 16.34
C VAL A 559 19.06 -17.85 16.31
N ALA A 560 20.34 -17.96 16.67
CA ALA A 560 21.07 -19.23 16.74
C ALA A 560 20.40 -20.22 17.71
N ALA A 561 19.98 -19.75 18.89
CA ALA A 561 19.22 -20.56 19.84
C ALA A 561 17.90 -21.07 19.25
N GLY A 562 17.16 -20.23 18.51
CA GLY A 562 15.94 -20.63 17.82
C GLY A 562 16.15 -21.65 16.69
N LEU A 563 17.34 -21.64 16.08
CA LEU A 563 17.74 -22.60 15.04
C LEU A 563 18.43 -23.86 15.59
N GLY A 564 18.75 -23.90 16.88
CA GLY A 564 19.52 -24.99 17.50
C GLY A 564 20.98 -25.04 17.05
N LEU A 565 21.58 -23.88 16.73
CA LEU A 565 22.95 -23.74 16.23
C LEU A 565 23.82 -22.93 17.21
N PRO A 566 25.16 -23.08 17.18
CA PRO A 566 26.05 -22.21 17.94
C PRO A 566 26.07 -20.79 17.37
N ALA A 567 26.14 -19.78 18.24
CA ALA A 567 26.33 -18.41 17.80
C ALA A 567 27.81 -18.16 17.43
N PRO A 568 28.12 -17.64 16.23
CA PRO A 568 29.46 -17.24 15.87
C PRO A 568 29.88 -15.93 16.56
N ALA A 569 31.19 -15.71 16.65
CA ALA A 569 31.74 -14.41 17.02
C ALA A 569 31.72 -13.45 15.81
N PRO A 570 31.65 -12.13 16.02
CA PRO A 570 31.81 -11.16 14.94
C PRO A 570 33.20 -11.29 14.28
N SER A 571 33.27 -11.10 12.97
CA SER A 571 34.52 -11.16 12.20
C SER A 571 35.39 -9.91 12.34
N SER A 572 34.81 -8.79 12.78
CA SER A 572 35.48 -7.51 13.02
C SER A 572 34.92 -6.84 14.28
N PRO A 573 35.65 -5.90 14.90
CA PRO A 573 35.10 -5.05 15.95
C PRO A 573 33.82 -4.34 15.47
N LEU A 574 32.79 -4.33 16.31
CA LEU A 574 31.52 -3.68 16.01
C LEU A 574 31.63 -2.18 16.28
N VAL A 575 31.15 -1.36 15.36
CA VAL A 575 30.93 0.07 15.59
C VAL A 575 29.77 0.22 16.58
N ASP A 576 29.78 1.24 17.43
CA ASP A 576 28.68 1.53 18.34
C ASP A 576 27.98 2.82 17.90
N PRO A 577 27.04 2.74 16.94
CA PRO A 577 26.34 3.92 16.44
C PRO A 577 25.29 4.41 17.44
N GLU A 578 25.08 5.72 17.47
CA GLU A 578 23.96 6.32 18.22
C GLU A 578 22.61 5.84 17.65
N PRO A 579 21.70 5.29 18.47
CA PRO A 579 20.37 4.90 18.04
C PRO A 579 19.54 6.10 17.53
N SER A 580 18.65 5.85 16.58
CA SER A 580 17.70 6.82 16.02
C SER A 580 16.26 6.42 16.40
N PRO A 581 15.66 7.06 17.43
CA PRO A 581 14.29 6.77 17.86
C PRO A 581 13.25 6.90 16.75
N ALA A 582 13.51 7.71 15.71
CA ALA A 582 12.62 7.88 14.56
C ALA A 582 12.39 6.58 13.76
N LEU A 583 13.26 5.58 13.90
CA LEU A 583 13.14 4.31 13.17
C LEU A 583 12.11 3.35 13.77
N SER A 584 11.89 3.42 15.09
CA SER A 584 10.87 2.61 15.78
C SER A 584 9.47 3.07 15.39
N GLN A 585 8.53 2.12 15.30
CA GLN A 585 7.11 2.41 15.09
C GLN A 585 6.32 2.46 16.41
N LEU A 586 6.95 2.22 17.56
CA LEU A 586 6.29 2.18 18.88
C LEU A 586 6.59 3.44 19.72
N GLY A 587 5.75 3.69 20.73
CA GLY A 587 5.95 4.78 21.70
C GLY A 587 5.14 6.05 21.45
N GLY A 588 4.41 6.13 20.34
CA GLY A 588 3.49 7.22 20.03
C GLY A 588 2.02 6.90 20.35
N THR A 589 1.16 7.90 20.13
CA THR A 589 -0.30 7.72 20.04
C THR A 589 -0.81 8.43 18.79
N TRP A 590 -1.76 7.82 18.08
CA TRP A 590 -2.20 8.29 16.77
C TRP A 590 -3.73 8.31 16.65
N PRO A 591 -4.28 9.05 15.66
CA PRO A 591 -5.71 9.05 15.38
C PRO A 591 -6.24 7.66 15.07
N VAL A 592 -7.51 7.42 15.40
CA VAL A 592 -8.18 6.12 15.25
C VAL A 592 -9.07 6.06 13.99
N ASP A 593 -9.03 7.09 13.14
CA ASP A 593 -9.86 7.20 11.94
C ASP A 593 -9.72 5.96 11.03
N GLY A 594 -10.85 5.39 10.65
CA GLY A 594 -10.96 4.21 9.79
C GLY A 594 -10.48 2.90 10.44
N ARG A 595 -10.33 2.84 11.77
CA ARG A 595 -10.20 1.56 12.50
C ARG A 595 -11.51 0.80 12.49
N VAL A 596 -11.44 -0.53 12.50
CA VAL A 596 -12.63 -1.41 12.44
C VAL A 596 -12.91 -2.04 13.81
N ILE A 597 -14.13 -1.86 14.30
CA ILE A 597 -14.54 -2.33 15.63
C ILE A 597 -15.59 -3.42 15.48
N GLY A 598 -15.28 -4.62 15.99
CA GLY A 598 -16.25 -5.72 16.03
C GLY A 598 -17.12 -5.63 17.28
N ILE A 599 -18.44 -5.57 17.12
CA ILE A 599 -19.41 -5.48 18.22
C ILE A 599 -20.21 -6.79 18.27
N VAL A 600 -19.90 -7.65 19.24
CA VAL A 600 -20.51 -8.96 19.43
C VAL A 600 -21.76 -8.85 20.29
N THR A 601 -22.88 -9.36 19.78
CA THR A 601 -24.17 -9.43 20.50
C THR A 601 -25.08 -10.50 19.86
N ASP A 602 -26.09 -10.97 20.57
CA ASP A 602 -27.22 -11.74 19.99
C ASP A 602 -28.55 -10.97 20.01
N GLY A 603 -28.55 -9.73 20.52
CA GLY A 603 -29.74 -8.92 20.68
C GLY A 603 -30.58 -9.23 21.93
N ALA A 604 -30.18 -10.17 22.79
CA ALA A 604 -30.90 -10.49 24.02
C ALA A 604 -30.54 -9.54 25.18
N ALA A 605 -29.33 -8.98 25.16
CA ALA A 605 -28.81 -8.08 26.19
C ALA A 605 -28.42 -6.72 25.59
N ASP A 606 -28.90 -5.64 26.21
CA ASP A 606 -28.48 -4.25 25.99
C ASP A 606 -28.41 -3.80 24.52
N VAL A 607 -29.46 -4.06 23.74
CA VAL A 607 -29.54 -3.65 22.33
C VAL A 607 -29.35 -2.14 22.17
N GLU A 608 -29.88 -1.34 23.10
CA GLU A 608 -29.75 0.12 23.05
C GLU A 608 -28.33 0.60 23.35
N GLY A 609 -27.62 -0.05 24.28
CA GLY A 609 -26.20 0.16 24.48
C GLY A 609 -25.38 -0.21 23.24
N VAL A 610 -25.73 -1.31 22.55
CA VAL A 610 -25.09 -1.69 21.27
C VAL A 610 -25.32 -0.62 20.20
N ARG A 611 -26.54 -0.09 20.05
CA ARG A 611 -26.83 1.03 19.12
C ARG A 611 -26.01 2.27 19.46
N SER A 612 -25.96 2.62 20.74
CA SER A 612 -25.20 3.77 21.24
C SER A 612 -23.69 3.63 20.97
N VAL A 613 -23.12 2.45 21.26
CA VAL A 613 -21.71 2.14 20.95
C VAL A 613 -21.46 2.21 19.45
N ARG A 614 -22.33 1.61 18.64
CA ARG A 614 -22.23 1.66 17.18
C ARG A 614 -22.19 3.10 16.67
N GLN A 615 -23.10 3.95 17.15
CA GLN A 615 -23.12 5.36 16.73
C GLN A 615 -21.86 6.10 17.20
N ALA A 616 -21.42 5.87 18.44
CA ALA A 616 -20.20 6.49 18.96
C ALA A 616 -18.93 6.07 18.19
N VAL A 617 -18.88 4.83 17.67
CA VAL A 617 -17.80 4.38 16.78
C VAL A 617 -17.83 5.16 15.47
N LEU A 618 -19.00 5.36 14.86
CA LEU A 618 -19.15 6.17 13.63
C LEU A 618 -18.76 7.64 13.88
N ASP A 619 -19.23 8.23 14.98
CA ASP A 619 -18.95 9.62 15.35
C ASP A 619 -17.44 9.85 15.59
N ALA A 620 -16.72 8.81 16.03
CA ALA A 620 -15.27 8.81 16.17
C ALA A 620 -14.51 8.55 14.85
N GLY A 621 -15.20 8.46 13.71
CA GLY A 621 -14.61 8.22 12.39
C GLY A 621 -14.15 6.77 12.16
N MET A 622 -14.63 5.82 12.96
CA MET A 622 -14.32 4.39 12.85
C MET A 622 -15.49 3.60 12.21
N VAL A 623 -15.24 2.34 11.86
CA VAL A 623 -16.23 1.46 11.20
C VAL A 623 -16.72 0.38 12.18
N PRO A 624 -17.99 0.41 12.62
CA PRO A 624 -18.55 -0.64 13.47
C PRO A 624 -19.13 -1.79 12.63
N LEU A 625 -18.75 -3.01 12.97
CA LEU A 625 -19.33 -4.24 12.41
C LEU A 625 -20.00 -5.04 13.53
N VAL A 626 -21.33 -5.17 13.46
CA VAL A 626 -22.12 -5.99 14.37
C VAL A 626 -21.94 -7.46 14.00
N ILE A 627 -21.57 -8.25 14.99
CA ILE A 627 -21.30 -9.68 14.90
C ILE A 627 -22.35 -10.42 15.74
N ALA A 628 -23.11 -11.32 15.11
CA ALA A 628 -24.17 -12.05 15.79
C ALA A 628 -24.22 -13.54 15.42
N PRO A 629 -25.04 -14.37 16.08
CA PRO A 629 -25.15 -15.79 15.74
C PRO A 629 -25.71 -16.06 14.34
N ALA A 630 -26.54 -15.15 13.82
CA ALA A 630 -27.13 -15.23 12.49
C ALA A 630 -27.15 -13.85 11.81
N GLY A 631 -27.16 -13.83 10.48
CA GLY A 631 -27.30 -12.60 9.71
C GLY A 631 -28.72 -12.03 9.79
N GLY A 632 -28.94 -10.91 9.09
CA GLY A 632 -30.24 -10.24 9.06
C GLY A 632 -30.28 -9.01 9.97
N ARG A 633 -31.39 -8.83 10.70
CA ARG A 633 -31.63 -7.67 11.56
C ARG A 633 -32.00 -8.12 12.96
N ILE A 634 -31.36 -7.54 13.96
CA ILE A 634 -31.75 -7.61 15.37
C ILE A 634 -32.82 -6.53 15.62
N ASP A 635 -33.82 -6.83 16.45
CA ASP A 635 -34.96 -5.94 16.73
C ASP A 635 -35.67 -5.46 15.44
N ALA A 636 -36.02 -6.41 14.57
CA ALA A 636 -36.56 -6.13 13.25
C ALA A 636 -37.90 -5.36 13.26
N ASP A 637 -38.70 -5.54 14.31
CA ASP A 637 -39.99 -4.88 14.51
C ASP A 637 -39.87 -3.51 15.20
N GLY A 638 -38.69 -3.18 15.75
CA GLY A 638 -38.36 -1.94 16.43
C GLY A 638 -37.44 -1.04 15.59
N ASP A 639 -36.28 -0.70 16.12
CA ASP A 639 -35.22 0.03 15.39
C ASP A 639 -34.15 -0.97 14.88
N PRO A 640 -34.25 -1.46 13.64
CA PRO A 640 -33.52 -2.63 13.21
C PRO A 640 -32.01 -2.41 13.14
N LEU A 641 -31.27 -3.23 13.89
CA LEU A 641 -29.82 -3.28 13.83
C LEU A 641 -29.38 -4.35 12.83
N THR A 642 -28.83 -3.94 11.69
CA THR A 642 -28.32 -4.86 10.68
C THR A 642 -27.06 -5.56 11.18
N VAL A 643 -27.02 -6.89 11.05
CA VAL A 643 -25.85 -7.73 11.35
C VAL A 643 -24.92 -7.76 10.13
N GLN A 644 -23.67 -7.35 10.29
CA GLN A 644 -22.67 -7.33 9.20
C GLN A 644 -21.84 -8.62 9.15
N ARG A 645 -21.69 -9.33 10.27
CA ARG A 645 -20.99 -10.61 10.34
C ARG A 645 -21.74 -11.60 11.22
N THR A 646 -21.65 -12.86 10.85
CA THR A 646 -22.01 -13.96 11.75
C THR A 646 -20.77 -14.46 12.49
N PHE A 647 -20.94 -15.27 13.54
CA PHE A 647 -19.82 -16.01 14.14
C PHE A 647 -19.10 -16.93 13.14
N ALA A 648 -19.78 -17.37 12.06
CA ALA A 648 -19.16 -18.16 11.00
C ALA A 648 -18.28 -17.32 10.06
N THR A 649 -18.63 -16.05 9.86
CA THR A 649 -17.96 -15.18 8.86
C THR A 649 -17.00 -14.17 9.47
N ALA A 650 -17.09 -13.90 10.78
CA ALA A 650 -16.17 -13.01 11.47
C ALA A 650 -14.83 -13.69 11.75
N ARG A 651 -13.73 -12.99 11.46
CA ARG A 651 -12.37 -13.42 11.84
C ARG A 651 -11.62 -12.28 12.51
N SER A 652 -10.78 -12.61 13.49
CA SER A 652 -10.07 -11.63 14.33
C SER A 652 -9.29 -10.59 13.51
N ILE A 653 -8.75 -10.98 12.36
CA ILE A 653 -7.97 -10.15 11.43
C ILE A 653 -8.76 -8.94 10.90
N GLU A 654 -10.10 -9.01 10.86
CA GLU A 654 -10.94 -7.92 10.34
C GLU A 654 -11.03 -6.72 11.30
N PHE A 655 -10.71 -6.92 12.58
CA PHE A 655 -10.99 -5.95 13.63
C PHE A 655 -9.71 -5.44 14.28
N ASP A 656 -9.69 -4.16 14.65
CA ASP A 656 -8.64 -3.55 15.48
C ASP A 656 -8.94 -3.71 16.98
N ALA A 657 -10.22 -3.81 17.36
CA ALA A 657 -10.68 -4.16 18.70
C ALA A 657 -12.02 -4.91 18.67
N LEU A 658 -12.30 -5.65 19.75
CA LEU A 658 -13.57 -6.37 19.94
C LEU A 658 -14.31 -5.85 21.17
N LEU A 659 -15.62 -5.65 21.02
CA LEU A 659 -16.54 -5.18 22.04
C LEU A 659 -17.65 -6.23 22.19
N LEU A 660 -17.96 -6.66 23.42
CA LEU A 660 -18.94 -7.71 23.69
C LEU A 660 -20.03 -7.23 24.63
N ALA A 661 -21.28 -7.36 24.18
CA ALA A 661 -22.48 -7.06 24.95
C ALA A 661 -23.17 -8.36 25.40
N GLY A 662 -23.18 -8.62 26.70
CA GLY A 662 -23.78 -9.83 27.26
C GLY A 662 -23.10 -11.15 26.83
N VAL A 663 -23.82 -12.26 27.01
CA VAL A 663 -23.34 -13.61 26.65
C VAL A 663 -24.18 -14.11 25.48
N PRO A 664 -23.71 -13.96 24.23
CA PRO A 664 -24.49 -14.34 23.06
C PRO A 664 -24.85 -15.82 23.06
N ALA A 665 -26.11 -16.13 22.79
CA ALA A 665 -26.56 -17.50 22.59
C ALA A 665 -25.81 -18.16 21.39
N PRO A 666 -25.53 -19.48 21.46
CA PRO A 666 -24.94 -20.19 20.34
C PRO A 666 -25.78 -20.08 19.06
N GLY A 667 -25.12 -19.94 17.90
CA GLY A 667 -25.80 -19.99 16.61
C GLY A 667 -26.44 -21.36 16.35
N ALA A 668 -27.48 -21.40 15.50
CA ALA A 668 -28.09 -22.67 15.10
C ALA A 668 -27.10 -23.61 14.38
N ASP A 669 -26.05 -23.04 13.79
CA ASP A 669 -24.95 -23.73 13.12
C ASP A 669 -23.75 -24.08 14.02
N ALA A 670 -23.78 -23.70 15.31
CA ALA A 670 -22.69 -23.87 16.27
C ALA A 670 -22.27 -25.34 16.51
N ARG A 671 -23.10 -26.31 16.11
CA ARG A 671 -22.90 -27.75 16.37
C ARG A 671 -22.69 -28.56 15.08
N GLY A 672 -22.20 -27.93 14.01
CA GLY A 672 -21.79 -28.63 12.79
C GLY A 672 -20.65 -29.63 13.02
N ALA A 673 -20.43 -30.56 12.08
CA ALA A 673 -19.46 -31.66 12.21
C ALA A 673 -17.98 -31.22 12.40
N ARG A 674 -17.65 -29.96 12.09
CA ARG A 674 -16.32 -29.37 12.32
C ARG A 674 -16.18 -28.81 13.74
N ASP A 675 -17.16 -28.06 14.20
CA ASP A 675 -17.14 -27.36 15.49
C ASP A 675 -17.47 -28.27 16.68
N ALA A 676 -18.20 -29.37 16.43
CA ALA A 676 -18.44 -30.41 17.44
C ALA A 676 -17.16 -31.07 17.98
N LYS A 677 -16.02 -30.93 17.28
CA LYS A 677 -14.71 -31.45 17.70
C LYS A 677 -13.89 -30.49 18.56
N ALA A 678 -14.32 -29.23 18.71
CA ALA A 678 -13.61 -28.22 19.52
C ALA A 678 -13.62 -28.51 21.04
N GLY A 679 -14.30 -29.57 21.48
CA GLY A 679 -14.19 -30.10 22.84
C GLY A 679 -15.39 -29.77 23.74
N ASN A 680 -15.91 -30.84 24.34
CA ASN A 680 -16.99 -31.01 25.31
C ASN A 680 -18.42 -30.52 24.99
N ALA A 681 -19.24 -31.55 24.74
CA ALA A 681 -20.69 -31.58 24.80
C ALA A 681 -21.22 -31.52 26.25
N ASP A 682 -21.00 -30.39 26.92
CA ASP A 682 -21.96 -29.86 27.91
C ASP A 682 -22.55 -28.57 27.30
N PRO A 683 -23.72 -28.04 27.70
CA PRO A 683 -24.29 -26.90 27.01
C PRO A 683 -23.38 -25.68 27.22
N ALA A 684 -22.46 -25.46 26.28
CA ALA A 684 -21.60 -24.29 26.26
C ALA A 684 -22.51 -23.08 26.34
N THR A 685 -22.31 -22.25 27.37
CA THR A 685 -23.05 -21.02 27.60
C THR A 685 -22.83 -20.00 26.49
N ALA A 686 -21.82 -20.20 25.62
CA ALA A 686 -21.48 -19.38 24.47
C ALA A 686 -21.10 -20.25 23.23
N ASP A 687 -21.17 -19.65 22.05
CA ASP A 687 -20.75 -20.28 20.77
C ASP A 687 -19.25 -20.63 20.77
N PRO A 688 -18.82 -21.83 20.31
CA PRO A 688 -17.40 -22.23 20.33
C PRO A 688 -16.48 -21.36 19.46
N ARG A 689 -17.03 -20.64 18.47
CA ARG A 689 -16.25 -19.73 17.61
C ARG A 689 -15.90 -18.42 18.31
N LEU A 690 -16.65 -18.04 19.35
CA LEU A 690 -16.43 -16.80 20.10
C LEU A 690 -15.14 -16.86 20.95
N PRO A 691 -14.87 -17.91 21.74
CA PRO A 691 -13.58 -18.08 22.39
C PRO A 691 -12.39 -18.05 21.43
N LEU A 692 -12.51 -18.66 20.24
CA LEU A 692 -11.46 -18.61 19.22
C LEU A 692 -11.20 -17.17 18.75
N LEU A 693 -12.26 -16.44 18.39
CA LEU A 693 -12.18 -15.04 17.96
C LEU A 693 -11.49 -14.16 19.01
N LEU A 694 -11.88 -14.30 20.27
CA LEU A 694 -11.30 -13.56 21.39
C LEU A 694 -9.85 -13.96 21.66
N ASN A 695 -9.54 -15.26 21.61
CA ASN A 695 -8.19 -15.76 21.86
C ASN A 695 -7.20 -15.25 20.81
N GLU A 696 -7.57 -15.28 19.52
CA GLU A 696 -6.77 -14.71 18.43
C GLU A 696 -6.54 -13.21 18.66
N ALA A 697 -7.62 -12.44 18.89
CA ALA A 697 -7.52 -11.00 19.15
C ALA A 697 -6.63 -10.69 20.37
N PHE A 698 -6.74 -11.49 21.44
CA PHE A 698 -5.95 -11.34 22.65
C PHE A 698 -4.46 -11.61 22.40
N ARG A 699 -4.13 -12.73 21.72
CA ARG A 699 -2.76 -13.09 21.34
C ARG A 699 -2.12 -12.06 20.42
N HIS A 700 -2.91 -11.42 19.56
CA HIS A 700 -2.43 -10.38 18.65
C HIS A 700 -2.36 -9.00 19.31
N GLY A 701 -2.64 -8.88 20.61
CA GLY A 701 -2.48 -7.63 21.35
C GLY A 701 -3.62 -6.61 21.13
N LYS A 702 -4.78 -7.03 20.62
CA LYS A 702 -5.94 -6.16 20.37
C LYS A 702 -6.76 -5.90 21.64
N ALA A 703 -7.28 -4.70 21.80
CA ALA A 703 -8.13 -4.36 22.95
C ALA A 703 -9.45 -5.15 22.91
N ILE A 704 -9.89 -5.61 24.08
CA ILE A 704 -11.15 -6.36 24.25
C ILE A 704 -11.97 -5.66 25.32
N GLY A 705 -13.14 -5.15 24.94
CA GLY A 705 -14.09 -4.51 25.83
C GLY A 705 -15.30 -5.40 26.11
N VAL A 706 -15.74 -5.46 27.37
CA VAL A 706 -16.89 -6.27 27.79
C VAL A 706 -17.81 -5.48 28.73
N TRP A 707 -19.12 -5.58 28.52
CA TRP A 707 -20.15 -5.03 29.42
C TRP A 707 -21.39 -5.92 29.46
N ALA A 708 -22.35 -5.57 30.32
CA ALA A 708 -23.61 -6.31 30.48
C ALA A 708 -23.43 -7.81 30.79
N GLY A 709 -22.38 -8.18 31.54
CA GLY A 709 -22.08 -9.56 31.93
C GLY A 709 -21.28 -10.37 30.90
N ALA A 710 -20.77 -9.74 29.84
CA ALA A 710 -19.95 -10.39 28.81
C ALA A 710 -18.59 -10.93 29.32
N ASP A 711 -18.13 -10.50 30.49
CA ASP A 711 -16.92 -11.01 31.13
C ASP A 711 -16.98 -12.52 31.41
N ALA A 712 -18.20 -13.08 31.51
CA ALA A 712 -18.42 -14.53 31.64
C ALA A 712 -17.87 -15.36 30.46
N VAL A 713 -17.62 -14.76 29.30
CA VAL A 713 -17.06 -15.44 28.11
C VAL A 713 -15.52 -15.56 28.17
N LEU A 714 -14.84 -14.65 28.88
CA LEU A 714 -13.37 -14.55 28.88
C LEU A 714 -12.66 -15.84 29.37
N PRO A 715 -13.13 -16.54 30.42
CA PRO A 715 -12.47 -17.76 30.88
C PRO A 715 -12.47 -18.88 29.83
N ALA A 716 -13.52 -18.99 29.02
CA ALA A 716 -13.59 -19.98 27.95
C ALA A 716 -12.57 -19.72 26.83
N ALA A 717 -12.17 -18.46 26.64
CA ALA A 717 -11.11 -18.04 25.72
C ALA A 717 -9.70 -18.12 26.35
N GLY A 718 -9.59 -18.48 27.64
CA GLY A 718 -8.33 -18.46 28.38
C GLY A 718 -7.81 -17.05 28.70
N ILE A 719 -8.70 -16.05 28.74
CA ILE A 719 -8.33 -14.64 28.94
C ILE A 719 -8.59 -14.23 30.39
N PRO A 720 -7.55 -13.79 31.15
CA PRO A 720 -7.76 -13.24 32.48
C PRO A 720 -8.48 -11.90 32.42
N ALA A 721 -9.49 -11.71 33.27
CA ALA A 721 -10.30 -10.48 33.30
C ALA A 721 -9.53 -9.21 33.70
N GLU A 722 -8.38 -9.37 34.37
CA GLU A 722 -7.48 -8.29 34.79
C GLU A 722 -6.27 -8.12 33.85
N ALA A 723 -6.22 -8.84 32.73
CA ALA A 723 -5.10 -8.72 31.80
C ALA A 723 -5.06 -7.33 31.16
N PRO A 724 -3.86 -6.74 30.92
CA PRO A 724 -3.75 -5.47 30.22
C PRO A 724 -4.52 -5.50 28.89
N GLY A 725 -5.31 -4.45 28.63
CA GLY A 725 -6.10 -4.35 27.40
C GLY A 725 -7.47 -5.03 27.43
N VAL A 726 -7.83 -5.67 28.55
CA VAL A 726 -9.19 -6.14 28.81
C VAL A 726 -9.93 -5.07 29.60
N VAL A 727 -10.93 -4.45 28.97
CA VAL A 727 -11.69 -3.34 29.53
C VAL A 727 -13.06 -3.85 29.97
N ARG A 728 -13.41 -3.65 31.24
CA ARG A 728 -14.73 -3.99 31.79
C ARG A 728 -15.43 -2.71 32.24
N GLY A 729 -16.71 -2.60 31.96
CA GLY A 729 -17.51 -1.44 32.39
C GLY A 729 -18.99 -1.79 32.54
N GLU A 730 -19.71 -0.91 33.22
CA GLU A 730 -21.16 -1.05 33.41
C GLU A 730 -21.93 -0.76 32.11
N THR A 731 -21.41 0.12 31.26
CA THR A 731 -22.04 0.52 29.99
C THR A 731 -21.07 0.40 28.82
N GLY A 732 -21.60 0.13 27.63
CA GLY A 732 -20.81 0.07 26.40
C GLY A 732 -20.05 1.38 26.10
N ALA A 733 -20.62 2.54 26.45
CA ALA A 733 -19.99 3.84 26.24
C ALA A 733 -18.69 3.99 27.05
N THR A 734 -18.72 3.65 28.34
CA THR A 734 -17.53 3.70 29.21
C THR A 734 -16.44 2.72 28.77
N VAL A 735 -16.85 1.56 28.23
CA VAL A 735 -15.92 0.56 27.69
C VAL A 735 -15.27 1.07 26.41
N LEU A 736 -16.07 1.65 25.50
CA LEU A 736 -15.57 2.19 24.24
C LEU A 736 -14.56 3.32 24.46
N GLU A 737 -14.79 4.23 25.41
CA GLU A 737 -13.88 5.35 25.70
C GLU A 737 -12.46 4.86 26.02
N GLU A 738 -12.33 3.87 26.91
CA GLU A 738 -11.04 3.28 27.27
C GLU A 738 -10.44 2.45 26.13
N VAL A 739 -11.28 1.73 25.36
CA VAL A 739 -10.80 1.00 24.16
C VAL A 739 -10.26 1.96 23.10
N VAL A 740 -10.88 3.12 22.90
CA VAL A 740 -10.39 4.17 21.98
C VAL A 740 -9.03 4.69 22.43
N ARG A 741 -8.83 4.88 23.74
CA ARG A 741 -7.51 5.26 24.29
C ARG A 741 -6.44 4.22 23.96
N LEU A 742 -6.77 2.93 24.09
CA LEU A 742 -5.86 1.82 23.78
C LEU A 742 -5.57 1.71 22.28
N LEU A 743 -6.57 1.93 21.43
CA LEU A 743 -6.41 1.95 19.97
C LEU A 743 -5.42 3.01 19.50
N GLY A 744 -5.30 4.13 20.24
CA GLY A 744 -4.29 5.15 19.97
C GLY A 744 -2.86 4.61 20.01
N ALA A 745 -2.57 3.56 20.79
CA ALA A 745 -1.27 2.88 20.83
C ALA A 745 -1.18 1.67 19.87
N HIS A 746 -2.21 1.45 19.05
CA HIS A 746 -2.42 0.36 18.09
C HIS A 746 -2.55 -1.04 18.67
N ARG A 747 -1.65 -1.45 19.58
CA ARG A 747 -1.73 -2.71 20.34
C ARG A 747 -1.40 -2.46 21.80
N VAL A 748 -1.76 -3.42 22.64
CA VAL A 748 -1.48 -3.40 24.07
C VAL A 748 -0.16 -4.14 24.31
N TRP A 749 0.94 -3.40 24.17
CA TRP A 749 2.30 -3.94 24.20
C TRP A 749 2.70 -4.50 25.56
N GLU A 750 2.03 -4.13 26.64
CA GLU A 750 2.23 -4.68 27.98
C GLU A 750 1.90 -6.19 28.06
N ARG A 751 1.14 -6.72 27.09
CA ARG A 751 0.90 -8.17 26.96
C ARG A 751 2.06 -8.94 26.31
N PHE A 752 3.05 -8.23 25.79
CA PHE A 752 4.29 -8.79 25.24
C PHE A 752 5.43 -8.46 26.22
N PRO A 753 5.50 -9.12 27.41
CA PRO A 753 6.60 -8.91 28.32
C PRO A 753 7.88 -9.38 27.64
N ALA A 754 8.67 -8.45 27.14
CA ALA A 754 9.88 -8.78 26.41
C ALA A 754 10.84 -9.57 27.32
N ALA A 755 11.29 -10.72 26.83
CA ALA A 755 12.38 -11.53 27.38
C ALA A 755 13.75 -11.13 26.79
N VAL A 756 13.78 -10.00 26.08
CA VAL A 756 14.94 -9.32 25.47
C VAL A 756 15.01 -7.93 26.11
#